data_AF-A0A1G5BWA8-F1
#
_entry.id   AF-A0A1G5BWA8-F1
#
_cell.length_a   1.000
_cell.length_b   1.000
_cell.length_c   1.000
_cell.angle_alpha   90.00
_cell.angle_beta   90.00
_cell.angle_gamma   90.00
#
_symmetry.space_group_name_H-M   'P 1'
#
loop_
_entity.id
_entity.type
_entity.pdbx_description
1 polymer ?
#
loop_
_entity_poly.entity_id
_entity_poly.type
_entity_poly.pdbx_seq_one_letter_code
_entity_poly.pdbx_strand_id
1 'polypeptide(L)'
;MIQKFDAWAVDHRDELHALLRKWFELERPLLLRSDLLEAFDLVRDFHPQPLVNTPLHELVKYLQEAICRPPMVYLALREGAGHWSYARIHQQRLILEIISVSDYLAFKELLVRPDSAHEPVLELDFTPFNRNFPRLKEIKSIGQGVRFLNRQLAGTLFTQSGTGTAKLLHFLTVHSMDGQQLMLHGNFADVAALRTGLRRALDLLDTYTEDAPWQAIAEPLSGLGFAPGWGNCVMRVSETMGLLVDILEAASPQILENFLARIPMVSKLLILSPHGYFGQDNVLGLPDTGGQVVYILDQVRALEREMSERLILQGIEAQPKILICTRLIPEAGETLCNQPLEKVHGTQNSWIVRVPFRKENGEIIRHWISRFEIWPYLENFAHDVEREALAQLSGSPDLVIGNYSDGNLVASLISKRTGVTQCNIAHALEQSKYLHSALHWRENEAQYHFDCQYTADLIAMNSADFIITSTYQEIAGTPHTVGQYETYQNYTMPGLYRVVNGIDLFDPKFNIVSPGADAEVYFSYLDREHRLQSLLPDIEHLLYALDPGVPWRGHFNDPAKPLIFTMARLDLVKNLTSLAAWFAQCPQLSDAANLLIIGGHIDPAASADSEERAEIDHMHAIMDEYKLEGRMRWLGTRLEKNLAGELYRHVADRRGIFVQPARFEAFGLTIIEAMASGLPVFATCYGGPREIIQHGVSGYHFDPNDGLAAATAMADFFARSAADPDFWNKVSEMALKRVESRYTWRIYAEQMMTLSRIYGFWKFVSNLEHEETVRYLNMFYHLQFRPMAQALLPNQ
;
A
#
# COMPACT_ATOMS: atom_id res chain seq x y z
N MET A 1 -30.54 6.69 -5.59
CA MET A 1 -30.85 7.96 -4.88
C MET A 1 -31.44 9.01 -5.82
N ILE A 2 -30.89 9.18 -7.03
CA ILE A 2 -31.32 10.15 -8.06
C ILE A 2 -32.84 10.22 -8.31
N GLN A 3 -33.54 9.09 -8.50
CA GLN A 3 -35.00 9.12 -8.74
C GLN A 3 -35.79 9.76 -7.59
N LYS A 4 -35.36 9.58 -6.34
CA LYS A 4 -35.98 10.21 -5.17
C LYS A 4 -35.68 11.72 -5.16
N PHE A 5 -34.48 12.10 -5.56
CA PHE A 5 -34.10 13.51 -5.71
C PHE A 5 -34.94 14.20 -6.77
N ASP A 6 -35.08 13.61 -7.96
CA ASP A 6 -35.88 14.21 -9.06
C ASP A 6 -37.34 14.42 -8.64
N ALA A 7 -37.94 13.44 -7.98
CA ALA A 7 -39.31 13.56 -7.47
C ALA A 7 -39.42 14.69 -6.42
N TRP A 8 -38.43 14.83 -5.54
CA TRP A 8 -38.42 15.87 -4.52
C TRP A 8 -38.18 17.28 -5.09
N ALA A 9 -37.28 17.39 -6.07
CA ALA A 9 -36.88 18.66 -6.69
C ALA A 9 -38.03 19.35 -7.44
N VAL A 10 -39.05 18.61 -7.89
CA VAL A 10 -40.25 19.16 -8.53
C VAL A 10 -41.03 20.08 -7.57
N ASP A 11 -41.15 19.66 -6.30
CA ASP A 11 -41.92 20.39 -5.28
C ASP A 11 -41.06 21.37 -4.46
N HIS A 12 -39.73 21.25 -4.53
CA HIS A 12 -38.75 21.99 -3.72
C HIS A 12 -37.72 22.73 -4.61
N ARG A 13 -38.23 23.43 -5.62
CA ARG A 13 -37.40 24.13 -6.62
C ARG A 13 -36.64 25.32 -6.03
N ASP A 14 -37.19 25.97 -5.01
CA ASP A 14 -36.58 27.17 -4.42
C ASP A 14 -35.31 26.80 -3.65
N GLU A 15 -35.35 25.73 -2.87
CA GLU A 15 -34.23 25.17 -2.12
C GLU A 15 -33.06 24.81 -3.05
N LEU A 16 -33.37 24.10 -4.14
CA LEU A 16 -32.39 23.69 -5.13
C LEU A 16 -31.80 24.90 -5.87
N HIS A 17 -32.64 25.87 -6.25
CA HIS A 17 -32.18 27.10 -6.88
C HIS A 17 -31.28 27.94 -5.95
N ALA A 18 -31.65 28.04 -4.67
CA ALA A 18 -30.87 28.74 -3.65
C ALA A 18 -29.47 28.11 -3.49
N LEU A 19 -29.40 26.77 -3.45
CA LEU A 19 -28.12 26.07 -3.37
C LEU A 19 -27.25 26.27 -4.62
N LEU A 20 -27.81 26.10 -5.82
CA LEU A 20 -27.06 26.34 -7.06
C LEU A 20 -26.56 27.78 -7.18
N ARG A 21 -27.40 28.74 -6.77
CA ARG A 21 -27.01 30.15 -6.71
C ARG A 21 -25.84 30.35 -5.75
N LYS A 22 -25.88 29.74 -4.56
CA LYS A 22 -24.78 29.82 -3.59
C LYS A 22 -23.49 29.23 -4.14
N TRP A 23 -23.54 28.12 -4.87
CA TRP A 23 -22.37 27.58 -5.54
C TRP A 23 -21.80 28.53 -6.60
N PHE A 24 -22.64 29.19 -7.39
CA PHE A 24 -22.16 30.20 -8.35
C PHE A 24 -21.60 31.46 -7.67
N GLU A 25 -22.15 31.86 -6.51
CA GLU A 25 -21.66 33.00 -5.71
C GLU A 25 -20.26 32.78 -5.12
N LEU A 26 -19.77 31.54 -5.06
CA LEU A 26 -18.38 31.26 -4.65
C LEU A 26 -17.34 31.69 -5.70
N GLU A 27 -17.77 32.01 -6.93
CA GLU A 27 -16.92 32.48 -8.04
C GLU A 27 -15.73 31.55 -8.37
N ARG A 28 -15.79 30.28 -7.96
CA ARG A 28 -14.83 29.23 -8.28
C ARG A 28 -15.42 28.26 -9.28
N PRO A 29 -14.73 27.96 -10.39
CA PRO A 29 -15.29 27.10 -11.43
C PRO A 29 -15.25 25.60 -11.07
N LEU A 30 -14.43 25.21 -10.10
CA LEU A 30 -14.37 23.86 -9.52
C LEU A 30 -14.54 23.98 -8.00
N LEU A 31 -15.55 23.31 -7.48
CA LEU A 31 -15.87 23.26 -6.06
C LEU A 31 -15.58 21.85 -5.53
N LEU A 32 -14.88 21.77 -4.41
CA LEU A 32 -14.61 20.52 -3.72
C LEU A 32 -15.74 20.18 -2.75
N ARG A 33 -15.75 18.95 -2.27
CA ARG A 33 -16.68 18.47 -1.24
C ARG A 33 -16.81 19.44 -0.05
N SER A 34 -15.71 19.99 0.46
CA SER A 34 -15.74 20.93 1.58
C SER A 34 -16.52 22.21 1.23
N ASP A 35 -16.23 22.80 0.07
CA ASP A 35 -16.93 24.01 -0.41
C ASP A 35 -18.44 23.72 -0.60
N LEU A 36 -18.77 22.55 -1.13
CA LEU A 36 -20.15 22.14 -1.39
C LEU A 36 -20.95 21.93 -0.10
N LEU A 37 -20.32 21.33 0.93
CA LEU A 37 -20.93 21.13 2.24
C LEU A 37 -21.09 22.45 2.98
N GLU A 38 -20.09 23.32 2.97
CA GLU A 38 -20.15 24.64 3.60
C GLU A 38 -21.26 25.50 2.97
N ALA A 39 -21.35 25.52 1.64
CA ALA A 39 -22.42 26.23 0.94
C ALA A 39 -23.82 25.66 1.28
N PHE A 40 -23.93 24.34 1.45
CA PHE A 40 -25.18 23.71 1.88
C PHE A 40 -25.55 24.06 3.31
N ASP A 41 -24.58 24.06 4.23
CA ASP A 41 -24.80 24.42 5.63
C ASP A 41 -25.29 25.87 5.75
N LEU A 42 -24.72 26.79 4.97
CA LEU A 42 -25.22 28.17 4.89
C LEU A 42 -26.67 28.21 4.40
N VAL A 43 -27.02 27.53 3.32
CA VAL A 43 -28.42 27.50 2.83
C VAL A 43 -29.35 26.92 3.89
N ARG A 44 -28.95 25.84 4.55
CA ARG A 44 -29.71 25.18 5.62
C ARG A 44 -29.99 26.15 6.77
N ASP A 45 -28.99 26.89 7.23
CA ASP A 45 -29.10 27.72 8.42
C ASP A 45 -30.03 28.93 8.20
N PHE A 46 -30.20 29.38 6.96
CA PHE A 46 -31.12 30.46 6.58
C PHE A 46 -32.47 29.97 6.05
N HIS A 47 -32.68 28.66 5.91
CA HIS A 47 -33.92 28.09 5.38
C HIS A 47 -34.97 27.88 6.49
N PRO A 48 -36.24 28.28 6.29
CA PRO A 48 -37.28 28.19 7.32
C PRO A 48 -37.69 26.75 7.66
N GLN A 49 -37.46 25.78 6.76
CA GLN A 49 -37.68 24.35 7.03
C GLN A 49 -36.35 23.58 7.10
N PRO A 50 -36.25 22.57 7.98
CA PRO A 50 -35.03 21.79 8.11
C PRO A 50 -34.73 21.00 6.83
N LEU A 51 -33.60 21.30 6.20
CA LEU A 51 -33.11 20.57 5.02
C LEU A 51 -32.41 19.26 5.37
N VAL A 52 -32.26 18.95 6.67
CA VAL A 52 -31.64 17.71 7.15
C VAL A 52 -32.51 16.50 6.79
N ASN A 53 -31.87 15.41 6.39
CA ASN A 53 -32.50 14.16 5.92
C ASN A 53 -33.45 14.32 4.71
N THR A 54 -33.33 15.42 3.96
CA THR A 54 -34.00 15.57 2.66
C THR A 54 -33.20 14.88 1.54
N PRO A 55 -33.82 14.55 0.39
CA PRO A 55 -33.10 14.08 -0.79
C PRO A 55 -32.00 15.04 -1.28
N LEU A 56 -32.15 16.35 -1.08
CA LEU A 56 -31.08 17.33 -1.37
C LEU A 56 -29.87 17.14 -0.45
N HIS A 57 -30.11 16.97 0.85
CA HIS A 57 -29.04 16.68 1.80
C HIS A 57 -28.34 15.34 1.50
N GLU A 58 -29.09 14.31 1.12
CA GLU A 58 -28.49 13.05 0.65
C GLU A 58 -27.63 13.27 -0.59
N LEU A 59 -28.11 14.03 -1.59
CA LEU A 59 -27.34 14.35 -2.79
C LEU A 59 -26.01 15.03 -2.44
N VAL A 60 -26.06 16.11 -1.66
CA VAL A 60 -24.86 16.89 -1.27
C VAL A 60 -23.89 16.04 -0.48
N LYS A 61 -24.38 15.16 0.40
CA LYS A 61 -23.54 14.22 1.16
C LYS A 61 -22.73 13.29 0.28
N TYR A 62 -23.16 12.98 -0.94
CA TYR A 62 -22.44 12.10 -1.85
C TYR A 62 -21.59 12.85 -2.89
N LEU A 63 -21.70 14.19 -2.98
CA LEU A 63 -20.88 14.98 -3.89
C LEU A 63 -19.39 14.93 -3.49
N GLN A 64 -18.55 14.69 -4.48
CA GLN A 64 -17.09 14.78 -4.32
C GLN A 64 -16.56 16.09 -4.90
N GLU A 65 -17.10 16.51 -6.03
CA GLU A 65 -16.77 17.78 -6.68
C GLU A 65 -17.93 18.25 -7.58
N ALA A 66 -17.95 19.54 -7.86
CA ALA A 66 -18.86 20.17 -8.82
C ALA A 66 -18.10 21.15 -9.70
N ILE A 67 -18.42 21.17 -10.99
CA ILE A 67 -17.89 22.12 -11.97
C ILE A 67 -18.98 23.13 -12.28
N CYS A 68 -18.76 24.38 -11.86
CA CYS A 68 -19.71 25.47 -11.96
C CYS A 68 -19.33 26.41 -13.11
N ARG A 69 -20.09 26.37 -14.21
CA ARG A 69 -19.98 27.35 -15.31
C ARG A 69 -21.38 27.80 -15.73
N PRO A 70 -21.84 28.99 -15.30
CA PRO A 70 -23.18 29.46 -15.60
C PRO A 70 -23.52 29.34 -17.10
N PRO A 71 -24.72 28.81 -17.46
CA PRO A 71 -25.83 28.44 -16.58
C PRO A 71 -25.81 26.97 -16.09
N MET A 72 -24.71 26.24 -16.24
CA MET A 72 -24.60 24.81 -15.97
C MET A 72 -23.77 24.49 -14.73
N VAL A 73 -24.18 23.45 -14.00
CA VAL A 73 -23.34 22.79 -13.00
C VAL A 73 -23.23 21.32 -13.35
N TYR A 74 -22.02 20.78 -13.34
CA TYR A 74 -21.75 19.36 -13.52
C TYR A 74 -21.30 18.76 -12.19
N LEU A 75 -21.83 17.60 -11.83
CA LEU A 75 -21.72 17.00 -10.51
C LEU A 75 -21.09 15.62 -10.61
N ALA A 76 -20.10 15.34 -9.76
CA ALA A 76 -19.57 14.01 -9.53
C ALA A 76 -20.10 13.46 -8.20
N LEU A 77 -20.95 12.44 -8.28
CA LEU A 77 -21.57 11.79 -7.14
C LEU A 77 -20.92 10.45 -6.88
N ARG A 78 -20.49 10.23 -5.64
CA ARG A 78 -19.96 8.95 -5.19
C ARG A 78 -20.93 8.33 -4.19
N GLU A 79 -21.79 7.44 -4.67
CA GLU A 79 -22.80 6.76 -3.84
C GLU A 79 -22.16 5.72 -2.88
N GLY A 80 -20.95 5.28 -3.20
CA GLY A 80 -20.13 4.40 -2.39
C GLY A 80 -18.80 4.09 -3.10
N ALA A 81 -17.97 3.26 -2.49
CA ALA A 81 -16.73 2.79 -3.08
C ALA A 81 -16.92 2.21 -4.49
N GLY A 82 -16.20 2.77 -5.47
CA GLY A 82 -16.21 2.37 -6.87
C GLY A 82 -17.53 2.67 -7.61
N HIS A 83 -18.51 3.29 -6.95
CA HIS A 83 -19.83 3.56 -7.51
C HIS A 83 -20.02 5.07 -7.71
N TRP A 84 -19.79 5.49 -8.95
CA TRP A 84 -19.88 6.87 -9.39
C TRP A 84 -21.07 7.10 -10.30
N SER A 85 -21.69 8.25 -10.14
CA SER A 85 -22.68 8.79 -11.06
C SER A 85 -22.31 10.22 -11.41
N TYR A 86 -22.42 10.56 -12.69
CA TYR A 86 -22.15 11.90 -13.18
C TYR A 86 -23.44 12.52 -13.65
N ALA A 87 -23.66 13.77 -13.30
CA ALA A 87 -24.88 14.47 -13.64
C ALA A 87 -24.59 15.92 -14.02
N ARG A 88 -25.55 16.56 -14.67
CA ARG A 88 -25.55 18.01 -14.89
C ARG A 88 -26.90 18.61 -14.54
N ILE A 89 -26.89 19.88 -14.18
CA ILE A 89 -28.09 20.65 -13.89
C ILE A 89 -27.98 22.05 -14.49
N HIS A 90 -29.04 22.48 -15.16
CA HIS A 90 -29.16 23.84 -15.69
C HIS A 90 -29.87 24.73 -14.66
N GLN A 91 -29.27 25.87 -14.30
CA GLN A 91 -29.72 26.77 -13.22
C GLN A 91 -31.21 27.15 -13.32
N GLN A 92 -31.74 27.35 -14.53
CA GLN A 92 -33.15 27.71 -14.73
C GLN A 92 -34.10 26.50 -14.80
N ARG A 93 -33.62 25.36 -15.35
CA ARG A 93 -34.49 24.18 -15.57
C ARG A 93 -34.62 23.37 -14.29
N LEU A 94 -33.55 23.32 -13.48
CA LEU A 94 -33.48 22.59 -12.21
C LEU A 94 -33.78 21.09 -12.35
N ILE A 95 -33.40 20.51 -13.49
CA ILE A 95 -33.52 19.07 -13.77
C ILE A 95 -32.13 18.48 -13.70
N LEU A 96 -31.98 17.40 -12.94
CA LEU A 96 -30.75 16.62 -12.86
C LEU A 96 -30.72 15.62 -14.03
N GLU A 97 -29.79 15.81 -14.94
CA GLU A 97 -29.61 14.92 -16.10
C GLU A 97 -28.38 14.06 -15.88
N ILE A 98 -28.54 12.73 -15.87
CA ILE A 98 -27.41 11.79 -15.80
C ILE A 98 -26.66 11.79 -17.13
N ILE A 99 -25.34 11.88 -17.05
CA ILE A 99 -24.43 11.96 -18.19
C ILE A 99 -23.36 10.88 -18.11
N SER A 100 -22.67 10.66 -19.23
CA SER A 100 -21.54 9.73 -19.25
C SER A 100 -20.33 10.31 -18.51
N VAL A 101 -19.41 9.43 -18.11
CA VAL A 101 -18.09 9.82 -17.59
C VAL A 101 -17.35 10.68 -18.61
N SER A 102 -17.38 10.29 -19.89
CA SER A 102 -16.76 11.03 -20.99
C SER A 102 -17.30 12.46 -21.10
N ASP A 103 -18.62 12.66 -21.02
CA ASP A 103 -19.23 13.99 -21.08
C ASP A 103 -18.84 14.86 -19.88
N TYR A 104 -18.78 14.26 -18.69
CA TYR A 104 -18.35 14.95 -17.47
C TYR A 104 -16.89 15.41 -17.57
N LEU A 105 -15.99 14.50 -17.95
CA LEU A 105 -14.56 14.78 -18.09
C LEU A 105 -14.28 15.76 -19.23
N ALA A 106 -14.98 15.65 -20.37
CA ALA A 106 -14.90 16.61 -21.46
C ALA A 106 -15.28 18.02 -21.00
N PHE A 107 -16.32 18.16 -20.17
CA PHE A 107 -16.68 19.44 -19.59
C PHE A 107 -15.64 19.96 -18.59
N LYS A 108 -15.05 19.06 -17.79
CA LYS A 108 -13.96 19.36 -16.85
C LYS A 108 -12.72 19.89 -17.56
N GLU A 109 -12.37 19.34 -18.72
CA GLU A 109 -11.23 19.79 -19.54
C GLU A 109 -11.36 21.26 -19.96
N LEU A 110 -12.59 21.76 -20.17
CA LEU A 110 -12.82 23.16 -20.55
C LEU A 110 -12.43 24.18 -19.47
N LEU A 111 -12.18 23.73 -18.24
CA LEU A 111 -11.63 24.57 -17.17
C LEU A 111 -10.21 25.04 -17.47
N VAL A 112 -9.42 24.19 -18.14
CA VAL A 112 -8.00 24.45 -18.43
C VAL A 112 -7.78 24.70 -19.92
N ARG A 113 -8.57 24.06 -20.79
CA ARG A 113 -8.53 24.25 -22.25
C ARG A 113 -9.92 24.62 -22.80
N PRO A 114 -10.36 25.88 -22.66
CA PRO A 114 -11.69 26.30 -23.11
C PRO A 114 -11.87 26.20 -24.63
N ASP A 115 -10.79 26.30 -25.41
CA ASP A 115 -10.83 26.31 -26.88
C ASP A 115 -10.84 24.91 -27.51
N SER A 116 -10.62 23.84 -26.73
CA SER A 116 -10.49 22.47 -27.25
C SER A 116 -11.79 21.64 -27.19
N ALA A 117 -12.95 22.27 -27.04
CA ALA A 117 -14.23 21.58 -26.82
C ALA A 117 -14.64 20.57 -27.90
N HIS A 118 -14.04 20.66 -29.10
CA HIS A 118 -14.36 19.82 -30.26
C HIS A 118 -13.16 19.01 -30.75
N GLU A 119 -12.01 19.08 -30.08
CA GLU A 119 -10.86 18.24 -30.43
C GLU A 119 -11.14 16.78 -30.02
N PRO A 120 -10.98 15.80 -30.92
CA PRO A 120 -11.05 14.40 -30.52
C PRO A 120 -9.90 14.07 -29.56
N VAL A 121 -10.22 13.45 -28.43
CA VAL A 121 -9.26 13.05 -27.38
C VAL A 121 -9.16 11.53 -27.33
N LEU A 122 -7.97 10.99 -27.10
CA LEU A 122 -7.78 9.56 -26.84
C LEU A 122 -8.50 9.18 -25.54
N GLU A 123 -9.50 8.30 -25.62
CA GLU A 123 -10.17 7.73 -24.45
C GLU A 123 -9.60 6.35 -24.10
N LEU A 124 -9.23 6.18 -22.84
CA LEU A 124 -8.76 4.92 -22.27
C LEU A 124 -9.91 4.27 -21.49
N ASP A 125 -10.35 3.10 -21.94
CA ASP A 125 -11.42 2.30 -21.33
C ASP A 125 -11.00 0.83 -21.26
N PHE A 126 -10.75 0.35 -20.05
CA PHE A 126 -10.39 -1.05 -19.79
C PHE A 126 -11.61 -1.97 -19.61
N THR A 127 -12.84 -1.44 -19.59
CA THR A 127 -14.07 -2.22 -19.39
C THR A 127 -14.26 -3.34 -20.42
N PRO A 128 -14.06 -3.11 -21.74
CA PRO A 128 -14.29 -4.13 -22.76
C PRO A 128 -13.34 -5.33 -22.60
N PHE A 129 -12.09 -5.05 -22.19
CA PHE A 129 -11.05 -6.06 -22.00
C PHE A 129 -11.29 -6.93 -20.76
N ASN A 130 -12.01 -6.41 -19.76
CA ASN A 130 -12.34 -7.11 -18.52
C ASN A 130 -13.75 -7.73 -18.51
N ARG A 131 -14.42 -7.82 -19.67
CA ARG A 131 -15.85 -8.19 -19.73
C ARG A 131 -16.14 -9.63 -19.30
N ASN A 132 -15.24 -10.56 -19.63
CA ASN A 132 -15.37 -11.98 -19.30
C ASN A 132 -14.73 -12.35 -17.95
N PHE A 133 -14.03 -11.41 -17.32
CA PHE A 133 -13.38 -11.63 -16.04
C PHE A 133 -14.39 -11.61 -14.88
N PRO A 134 -14.29 -12.58 -13.95
CA PRO A 134 -15.18 -12.63 -12.81
C PRO A 134 -14.85 -11.48 -11.86
N ARG A 135 -15.89 -10.74 -11.43
CA ARG A 135 -15.75 -9.56 -10.59
C ARG A 135 -16.51 -9.70 -9.28
N LEU A 136 -15.96 -9.07 -8.25
CA LEU A 136 -16.64 -8.90 -6.99
C LEU A 136 -17.86 -7.97 -7.20
N LYS A 137 -18.87 -8.10 -6.35
CA LYS A 137 -20.11 -7.28 -6.44
C LYS A 137 -20.39 -6.47 -5.17
N GLU A 138 -19.71 -6.80 -4.09
CA GLU A 138 -19.98 -6.29 -2.75
C GLU A 138 -18.84 -5.39 -2.28
N ILE A 139 -19.15 -4.16 -1.85
CA ILE A 139 -18.17 -3.17 -1.37
C ILE A 139 -17.28 -3.74 -0.26
N LYS A 140 -17.87 -4.52 0.66
CA LYS A 140 -17.17 -5.16 1.78
C LYS A 140 -16.15 -6.23 1.36
N SER A 141 -16.19 -6.67 0.11
CA SER A 141 -15.31 -7.71 -0.42
C SER A 141 -14.15 -7.15 -1.24
N ILE A 142 -14.11 -5.84 -1.54
CA ILE A 142 -12.95 -5.18 -2.15
C ILE A 142 -11.70 -5.48 -1.31
N GLY A 143 -10.58 -5.78 -1.99
CA GLY A 143 -9.33 -6.16 -1.35
C GLY A 143 -9.29 -7.61 -0.81
N GLN A 144 -10.32 -8.42 -1.06
CA GLN A 144 -10.36 -9.85 -0.74
C GLN A 144 -10.37 -10.73 -2.00
N GLY A 145 -9.61 -10.31 -3.01
CA GLY A 145 -9.60 -10.90 -4.34
C GLY A 145 -9.35 -12.40 -4.35
N VAL A 146 -8.33 -12.86 -3.62
CA VAL A 146 -7.97 -14.29 -3.56
C VAL A 146 -9.11 -15.19 -3.06
N ARG A 147 -9.89 -14.73 -2.07
CA ARG A 147 -11.04 -15.50 -1.55
C ARG A 147 -12.15 -15.64 -2.58
N PHE A 148 -12.30 -14.64 -3.44
CA PHE A 148 -13.23 -14.71 -4.55
C PHE A 148 -12.67 -15.61 -5.67
N LEU A 149 -11.39 -15.48 -5.97
CA LEU A 149 -10.71 -16.28 -6.98
C LEU A 149 -10.73 -17.78 -6.63
N ASN A 150 -10.48 -18.15 -5.38
CA ASN A 150 -10.56 -19.54 -4.91
C ASN A 150 -11.97 -20.12 -5.08
N ARG A 151 -13.02 -19.31 -4.89
CA ARG A 151 -14.40 -19.72 -5.16
C ARG A 151 -14.67 -19.95 -6.64
N GLN A 152 -14.16 -19.07 -7.49
CA GLN A 152 -14.29 -19.21 -8.95
C GLN A 152 -13.51 -20.43 -9.47
N LEU A 153 -12.26 -20.61 -9.03
CA LEU A 153 -11.43 -21.75 -9.39
C LEU A 153 -12.08 -23.08 -8.94
N ALA A 154 -12.53 -23.17 -7.68
CA ALA A 154 -13.22 -24.36 -7.21
C ALA A 154 -14.50 -24.67 -8.01
N GLY A 155 -15.29 -23.66 -8.38
CA GLY A 155 -16.48 -23.85 -9.20
C GLY A 155 -16.19 -24.24 -10.66
N THR A 156 -15.13 -23.66 -11.26
CA THR A 156 -14.75 -23.92 -12.66
C THR A 156 -14.11 -25.29 -12.86
N LEU A 157 -13.37 -25.80 -11.86
CA LEU A 157 -12.78 -27.14 -11.90
C LEU A 157 -13.81 -28.26 -12.16
N PHE A 158 -15.08 -28.08 -11.77
CA PHE A 158 -16.15 -29.09 -11.88
C PHE A 158 -17.20 -28.84 -12.96
N THR A 159 -17.30 -27.63 -13.49
CA THR A 159 -18.41 -27.24 -14.38
C THR A 159 -18.15 -27.48 -15.86
N GLN A 160 -16.88 -27.63 -16.29
CA GLN A 160 -16.53 -27.84 -17.70
C GLN A 160 -15.96 -29.24 -17.95
N SER A 161 -16.79 -30.23 -18.32
CA SER A 161 -16.44 -31.47 -19.06
C SER A 161 -14.99 -32.04 -18.89
N GLY A 162 -14.45 -32.07 -17.66
CA GLY A 162 -13.08 -32.54 -17.34
C GLY A 162 -11.92 -31.61 -17.74
N THR A 163 -12.17 -30.45 -18.33
CA THR A 163 -11.11 -29.54 -18.82
C THR A 163 -10.35 -28.83 -17.68
N GLY A 164 -11.02 -28.46 -16.60
CA GLY A 164 -10.39 -27.82 -15.44
C GLY A 164 -9.43 -28.74 -14.69
N THR A 165 -9.84 -29.99 -14.44
CA THR A 165 -8.98 -31.00 -13.80
C THR A 165 -7.83 -31.44 -14.71
N ALA A 166 -8.01 -31.42 -16.04
CA ALA A 166 -6.92 -31.61 -16.98
C ALA A 166 -5.87 -30.47 -16.92
N LYS A 167 -6.31 -29.21 -16.77
CA LYS A 167 -5.39 -28.08 -16.54
C LYS A 167 -4.63 -28.23 -15.23
N LEU A 168 -5.28 -28.70 -14.15
CA LEU A 168 -4.60 -28.97 -12.88
C LEU A 168 -3.57 -30.10 -13.00
N LEU A 169 -3.90 -31.19 -13.70
CA LEU A 169 -2.93 -32.26 -14.00
C LEU A 169 -1.74 -31.70 -14.79
N HIS A 170 -2.01 -30.96 -15.88
CA HIS A 170 -0.96 -30.37 -16.69
C HIS A 170 -0.09 -29.42 -15.86
N PHE A 171 -0.71 -28.58 -15.04
CA PHE A 171 -0.01 -27.72 -14.10
C PHE A 171 0.97 -28.53 -13.24
N LEU A 172 0.52 -29.58 -12.55
CA LEU A 172 1.40 -30.42 -11.72
C LEU A 172 2.51 -31.14 -12.51
N THR A 173 2.38 -31.33 -13.82
CA THR A 173 3.43 -31.93 -14.66
C THR A 173 4.50 -30.96 -15.16
N VAL A 174 4.22 -29.66 -15.23
CA VAL A 174 5.17 -28.68 -15.80
C VAL A 174 6.09 -28.03 -14.77
N HIS A 175 5.91 -28.33 -13.48
CA HIS A 175 6.71 -27.72 -12.41
C HIS A 175 8.05 -28.42 -12.26
N SER A 176 9.10 -27.61 -12.25
CA SER A 176 10.45 -28.04 -11.91
C SER A 176 11.15 -26.92 -11.15
N MET A 177 12.15 -27.28 -10.35
CA MET A 177 12.98 -26.33 -9.60
C MET A 177 14.43 -26.77 -9.72
N ASP A 178 15.29 -25.86 -10.17
CA ASP A 178 16.72 -26.12 -10.42
C ASP A 178 16.99 -27.38 -11.27
N GLY A 179 16.12 -27.63 -12.26
CA GLY A 179 16.21 -28.79 -13.16
C GLY A 179 15.68 -30.10 -12.57
N GLN A 180 15.24 -30.10 -11.31
CA GLN A 180 14.57 -31.24 -10.69
C GLN A 180 13.06 -31.17 -10.97
N GLN A 181 12.52 -32.23 -11.56
CA GLN A 181 11.08 -32.39 -11.74
C GLN A 181 10.38 -32.47 -10.37
N LEU A 182 9.26 -31.74 -10.22
CA LEU A 182 8.47 -31.72 -8.98
C LEU A 182 7.06 -32.29 -9.20
N MET A 183 6.43 -32.69 -8.09
CA MET A 183 5.07 -33.24 -8.01
C MET A 183 4.86 -34.53 -8.83
N LEU A 184 4.82 -34.46 -10.15
CA LEU A 184 4.54 -35.58 -11.06
C LEU A 184 5.65 -35.75 -12.10
N HIS A 185 6.07 -36.99 -12.38
CA HIS A 185 7.04 -37.31 -13.44
C HIS A 185 6.44 -37.34 -14.87
N GLY A 186 5.14 -37.05 -15.03
CA GLY A 186 4.48 -37.00 -16.35
C GLY A 186 3.93 -38.34 -16.87
N ASN A 187 3.92 -39.40 -16.04
CA ASN A 187 3.45 -40.74 -16.44
C ASN A 187 1.92 -40.92 -16.36
N PHE A 188 1.16 -39.88 -16.01
CA PHE A 188 -0.29 -39.94 -15.91
C PHE A 188 -0.93 -39.43 -17.21
N ALA A 189 -1.54 -40.34 -17.99
CA ALA A 189 -2.18 -40.00 -19.26
C ALA A 189 -3.42 -39.10 -19.10
N ASP A 190 -4.13 -39.25 -17.99
CA ASP A 190 -5.34 -38.49 -17.67
C ASP A 190 -5.59 -38.40 -16.15
N VAL A 191 -6.66 -37.70 -15.78
CA VAL A 191 -7.06 -37.50 -14.38
C VAL A 191 -7.49 -38.82 -13.72
N ALA A 192 -8.03 -39.79 -14.47
CA ALA A 192 -8.43 -41.08 -13.92
C ALA A 192 -7.20 -41.92 -13.52
N ALA A 193 -6.15 -41.90 -14.34
CA ALA A 193 -4.86 -42.50 -14.04
C ALA A 193 -4.23 -41.86 -12.79
N LEU A 194 -4.27 -40.53 -12.67
CA LEU A 194 -3.79 -39.81 -11.49
C LEU A 194 -4.56 -40.23 -10.22
N ARG A 195 -5.89 -40.33 -10.27
CA ARG A 195 -6.70 -40.77 -9.11
C ARG A 195 -6.33 -42.18 -8.65
N THR A 196 -6.13 -43.11 -9.59
CA THR A 196 -5.67 -44.47 -9.28
C THR A 196 -4.26 -44.46 -8.69
N GLY A 197 -3.35 -43.65 -9.23
CA GLY A 197 -2.00 -43.46 -8.71
C GLY A 197 -2.00 -42.96 -7.26
N LEU A 198 -2.80 -41.93 -6.97
CA LEU A 198 -2.90 -41.33 -5.64
C LEU A 198 -3.41 -42.33 -4.60
N ARG A 199 -4.43 -43.14 -4.93
CA ARG A 199 -4.94 -44.18 -4.03
C ARG A 199 -3.86 -45.21 -3.70
N ARG A 200 -3.14 -45.70 -4.71
CA ARG A 200 -2.03 -46.65 -4.52
C ARG A 200 -0.88 -46.06 -3.70
N ALA A 201 -0.61 -44.76 -3.87
CA ALA A 201 0.40 -44.07 -3.08
C ALA A 201 -0.02 -43.93 -1.61
N LEU A 202 -1.27 -43.57 -1.33
CA LEU A 202 -1.80 -43.50 0.04
C LEU A 202 -1.80 -44.88 0.73
N ASP A 203 -2.26 -45.94 0.05
CA ASP A 203 -2.23 -47.32 0.57
C ASP A 203 -0.79 -47.77 0.90
N LEU A 204 0.20 -47.33 0.11
CA LEU A 204 1.61 -47.60 0.35
C LEU A 204 2.12 -46.83 1.58
N LEU A 205 1.75 -45.55 1.71
CA LEU A 205 2.19 -44.67 2.81
C LEU A 205 1.69 -45.16 4.18
N ASP A 206 0.51 -45.77 4.24
CA ASP A 206 -0.04 -46.40 5.45
C ASP A 206 0.84 -47.54 6.02
N THR A 207 1.80 -48.05 5.24
CA THR A 207 2.75 -49.08 5.68
C THR A 207 4.01 -48.53 6.35
N TYR A 208 4.20 -47.20 6.34
CA TYR A 208 5.34 -46.51 6.97
C TYR A 208 4.91 -45.77 8.24
N THR A 209 5.87 -45.37 9.07
CA THR A 209 5.60 -44.47 10.20
C THR A 209 5.38 -43.04 9.73
N GLU A 210 4.52 -42.28 10.41
CA GLU A 210 4.16 -40.91 10.05
C GLU A 210 5.36 -39.95 9.94
N ASP A 211 6.39 -40.18 10.75
CA ASP A 211 7.63 -39.40 10.83
C ASP A 211 8.71 -39.84 9.84
N ALA A 212 8.48 -40.94 9.09
CA ALA A 212 9.45 -41.43 8.13
C ALA A 212 9.73 -40.35 7.05
N PRO A 213 11.00 -40.05 6.76
CA PRO A 213 11.37 -38.96 5.86
C PRO A 213 11.12 -39.32 4.40
N TRP A 214 10.98 -38.31 3.53
CA TRP A 214 10.78 -38.48 2.08
C TRP A 214 11.75 -39.49 1.45
N GLN A 215 13.03 -39.48 1.86
CA GLN A 215 14.06 -40.37 1.33
C GLN A 215 13.73 -41.85 1.51
N ALA A 216 12.96 -42.24 2.54
CA ALA A 216 12.57 -43.61 2.78
C ALA A 216 11.45 -44.10 1.82
N ILE A 217 10.68 -43.17 1.24
CA ILE A 217 9.51 -43.44 0.39
C ILE A 217 9.69 -42.97 -1.05
N ALA A 218 10.79 -42.29 -1.36
CA ALA A 218 11.04 -41.65 -2.65
C ALA A 218 11.07 -42.63 -3.83
N GLU A 219 11.82 -43.73 -3.74
CA GLU A 219 11.91 -44.73 -4.81
C GLU A 219 10.56 -45.44 -5.05
N PRO A 220 9.86 -45.96 -4.02
CA PRO A 220 8.53 -46.52 -4.18
C PRO A 220 7.51 -45.55 -4.82
N LEU A 221 7.48 -44.29 -4.39
CA LEU A 221 6.56 -43.28 -4.94
C LEU A 221 6.93 -42.86 -6.37
N SER A 222 8.23 -42.78 -6.68
CA SER A 222 8.71 -42.52 -8.03
C SER A 222 8.29 -43.63 -8.99
N GLY A 223 8.32 -44.90 -8.54
CA GLY A 223 7.78 -46.05 -9.29
C GLY A 223 6.28 -45.94 -9.61
N LEU A 224 5.53 -45.13 -8.85
CA LEU A 224 4.11 -44.82 -9.11
C LEU A 224 3.91 -43.54 -9.93
N GLY A 225 4.98 -42.82 -10.28
CA GLY A 225 4.96 -41.59 -11.07
C GLY A 225 4.99 -40.27 -10.27
N PHE A 226 5.23 -40.33 -8.96
CA PHE A 226 5.30 -39.15 -8.10
C PHE A 226 6.75 -38.68 -7.90
N ALA A 227 6.97 -37.39 -8.12
CA ALA A 227 8.24 -36.71 -7.89
C ALA A 227 8.23 -36.00 -6.51
N PRO A 228 9.36 -35.49 -6.01
CA PRO A 228 9.43 -34.73 -4.75
C PRO A 228 8.54 -33.47 -4.74
N GLY A 229 8.22 -32.96 -3.54
CA GLY A 229 7.41 -31.75 -3.36
C GLY A 229 6.05 -31.95 -2.68
N TRP A 230 5.72 -33.17 -2.26
CA TRP A 230 4.47 -33.48 -1.54
C TRP A 230 4.58 -33.29 -0.03
N GLY A 231 5.78 -33.35 0.51
CA GLY A 231 6.03 -33.34 1.95
C GLY A 231 7.42 -33.85 2.31
N ASN A 232 7.93 -33.42 3.46
CA ASN A 232 9.20 -33.89 4.01
C ASN A 232 9.12 -35.22 4.76
N CYS A 233 7.94 -35.58 5.28
CA CYS A 233 7.66 -36.85 5.94
C CYS A 233 6.37 -37.48 5.42
N VAL A 234 6.17 -38.77 5.72
CA VAL A 234 4.98 -39.55 5.33
C VAL A 234 3.69 -38.83 5.70
N MET A 235 3.55 -38.32 6.94
CA MET A 235 2.35 -37.57 7.37
C MET A 235 2.04 -36.41 6.41
N ARG A 236 3.05 -35.60 6.09
CA ARG A 236 2.88 -34.44 5.22
C ARG A 236 2.55 -34.83 3.77
N VAL A 237 3.20 -35.87 3.26
CA VAL A 237 2.94 -36.41 1.92
C VAL A 237 1.50 -36.92 1.83
N SER A 238 1.06 -37.72 2.81
CA SER A 238 -0.30 -38.25 2.87
C SER A 238 -1.35 -37.15 2.94
N GLU A 239 -1.14 -36.11 3.76
CA GLU A 239 -2.04 -34.95 3.81
C GLU A 239 -2.15 -34.25 2.45
N THR A 240 -1.01 -33.95 1.80
CA THR A 240 -1.00 -33.19 0.55
C THR A 240 -1.61 -34.00 -0.60
N MET A 241 -1.33 -35.31 -0.67
CA MET A 241 -1.97 -36.21 -1.63
C MET A 241 -3.47 -36.36 -1.35
N GLY A 242 -3.87 -36.44 -0.08
CA GLY A 242 -5.28 -36.45 0.35
C GLY A 242 -6.04 -35.21 -0.11
N LEU A 243 -5.47 -34.02 0.06
CA LEU A 243 -6.07 -32.78 -0.45
C LEU A 243 -6.30 -32.84 -1.96
N LEU A 244 -5.38 -33.41 -2.73
CA LEU A 244 -5.56 -33.56 -4.18
C LEU A 244 -6.64 -34.58 -4.52
N VAL A 245 -6.74 -35.69 -3.77
CA VAL A 245 -7.84 -36.65 -3.93
C VAL A 245 -9.19 -35.96 -3.70
N ASP A 246 -9.31 -35.19 -2.62
CA ASP A 246 -10.52 -34.42 -2.31
C ASP A 246 -10.84 -33.40 -3.40
N ILE A 247 -9.84 -32.69 -3.93
CA ILE A 247 -10.02 -31.75 -5.05
C ILE A 247 -10.50 -32.45 -6.32
N LEU A 248 -10.04 -33.67 -6.59
CA LEU A 248 -10.45 -34.45 -7.78
C LEU A 248 -11.81 -35.13 -7.60
N GLU A 249 -12.32 -35.22 -6.37
CA GLU A 249 -13.65 -35.75 -6.04
C GLU A 249 -14.70 -34.64 -5.92
N ALA A 250 -14.43 -33.65 -5.08
CA ALA A 250 -15.28 -32.49 -4.84
C ALA A 250 -14.45 -31.32 -4.25
N ALA A 251 -13.95 -30.41 -5.09
CA ALA A 251 -13.19 -29.27 -4.59
C ALA A 251 -14.08 -28.27 -3.87
N SER A 252 -13.54 -27.77 -2.78
CA SER A 252 -14.01 -26.57 -2.11
C SER A 252 -12.93 -25.49 -2.19
N PRO A 253 -13.30 -24.20 -2.02
CA PRO A 253 -12.33 -23.10 -2.05
C PRO A 253 -11.20 -23.29 -1.03
N GLN A 254 -11.53 -23.78 0.17
CA GLN A 254 -10.55 -23.96 1.25
C GLN A 254 -9.56 -25.09 0.96
N ILE A 255 -10.05 -26.23 0.44
CA ILE A 255 -9.18 -27.37 0.11
C ILE A 255 -8.24 -26.99 -1.04
N LEU A 256 -8.77 -26.30 -2.07
CA LEU A 256 -7.97 -25.83 -3.19
C LEU A 256 -6.89 -24.82 -2.74
N GLU A 257 -7.26 -23.85 -1.91
CA GLU A 257 -6.31 -22.90 -1.32
C GLU A 257 -5.21 -23.60 -0.54
N ASN A 258 -5.59 -24.53 0.35
CA ASN A 258 -4.65 -25.29 1.16
C ASN A 258 -3.69 -26.15 0.30
N PHE A 259 -4.19 -26.74 -0.79
CA PHE A 259 -3.37 -27.51 -1.72
C PHE A 259 -2.41 -26.61 -2.51
N LEU A 260 -2.93 -25.56 -3.17
CA LEU A 260 -2.12 -24.65 -3.98
C LEU A 260 -1.05 -23.96 -3.12
N ALA A 261 -1.36 -23.58 -1.87
CA ALA A 261 -0.41 -22.98 -0.94
C ALA A 261 0.77 -23.89 -0.59
N ARG A 262 0.61 -25.21 -0.71
CA ARG A 262 1.63 -26.23 -0.44
C ARG A 262 2.53 -26.53 -1.63
N ILE A 263 2.14 -26.18 -2.86
CA ILE A 263 2.94 -26.52 -4.05
C ILE A 263 4.26 -25.74 -4.01
N PRO A 264 5.43 -26.40 -4.12
CA PRO A 264 6.74 -25.74 -4.16
C PRO A 264 6.97 -25.05 -5.51
N MET A 265 6.42 -23.84 -5.66
CA MET A 265 6.53 -23.04 -6.89
C MET A 265 7.49 -21.85 -6.79
N VAL A 266 7.79 -21.39 -5.57
CA VAL A 266 8.47 -20.11 -5.37
C VAL A 266 9.75 -20.34 -4.58
N SER A 267 10.87 -20.17 -5.27
CA SER A 267 12.25 -20.30 -4.76
C SER A 267 13.10 -19.07 -5.11
N LYS A 268 12.80 -18.41 -6.22
CA LYS A 268 13.56 -17.26 -6.75
C LYS A 268 12.63 -16.04 -6.85
N LEU A 269 12.94 -14.98 -6.10
CA LEU A 269 12.18 -13.72 -6.11
C LEU A 269 13.00 -12.58 -6.69
N LEU A 270 12.36 -11.75 -7.50
CA LEU A 270 12.90 -10.49 -7.99
C LEU A 270 12.03 -9.32 -7.51
N ILE A 271 12.61 -8.42 -6.74
CA ILE A 271 11.96 -7.23 -6.19
C ILE A 271 12.57 -5.99 -6.86
N LEU A 272 11.74 -5.07 -7.36
CA LEU A 272 12.16 -3.88 -8.07
C LEU A 272 11.90 -2.64 -7.23
N SER A 273 12.94 -1.83 -7.01
CA SER A 273 12.85 -0.52 -6.34
C SER A 273 13.91 0.44 -6.92
N PRO A 274 13.72 0.98 -8.13
CA PRO A 274 14.77 1.70 -8.86
C PRO A 274 15.21 3.03 -8.24
N HIS A 275 14.27 3.90 -7.85
CA HIS A 275 14.57 5.23 -7.31
C HIS A 275 15.15 5.23 -5.88
N GLY A 276 15.63 6.40 -5.47
CA GLY A 276 16.16 6.65 -4.13
C GLY A 276 17.56 6.07 -3.90
N TYR A 277 18.05 6.26 -2.68
CA TYR A 277 19.28 5.64 -2.18
C TYR A 277 18.91 4.35 -1.45
N PHE A 278 18.77 3.25 -2.18
CA PHE A 278 18.42 1.98 -1.55
C PHE A 278 19.65 1.35 -0.90
N GLY A 279 19.70 1.28 0.43
CA GLY A 279 20.79 0.68 1.21
C GLY A 279 20.33 0.35 2.63
N GLN A 280 21.20 -0.27 3.41
CA GLN A 280 20.86 -0.69 4.79
C GLN A 280 21.27 0.34 5.84
N ASP A 281 22.36 1.07 5.59
CA ASP A 281 22.95 2.03 6.51
C ASP A 281 23.11 3.41 5.85
N ASN A 282 22.96 4.49 6.64
CA ASN A 282 23.19 5.88 6.23
C ASN A 282 22.37 6.39 5.02
N VAL A 283 21.26 5.72 4.66
CA VAL A 283 20.41 6.13 3.53
C VAL A 283 19.08 6.76 3.93
N LEU A 284 18.50 6.39 5.08
CA LEU A 284 17.15 6.82 5.45
C LEU A 284 17.10 8.33 5.61
N GLY A 285 16.17 8.97 4.89
CA GLY A 285 15.96 10.41 4.87
C GLY A 285 16.91 11.18 3.94
N LEU A 286 17.66 10.49 3.07
CA LEU A 286 18.13 11.06 1.81
C LEU A 286 16.95 11.27 0.83
N PRO A 287 17.11 12.10 -0.22
CA PRO A 287 16.06 12.31 -1.22
C PRO A 287 15.49 10.99 -1.76
N ASP A 288 14.16 10.95 -1.89
CA ASP A 288 13.39 9.78 -2.34
C ASP A 288 13.63 8.48 -1.54
N THR A 289 14.16 8.58 -0.32
CA THR A 289 14.55 7.43 0.50
C THR A 289 13.84 7.45 1.85
N GLY A 290 12.92 6.52 2.07
CA GLY A 290 12.10 6.49 3.28
C GLY A 290 11.49 5.13 3.58
N GLY A 291 10.21 5.14 3.98
CA GLY A 291 9.49 3.95 4.45
C GLY A 291 9.49 2.78 3.46
N GLN A 292 9.57 3.03 2.16
CA GLN A 292 9.68 1.98 1.14
C GLN A 292 10.93 1.10 1.31
N VAL A 293 12.09 1.70 1.65
CA VAL A 293 13.32 0.92 1.88
C VAL A 293 13.18 0.05 3.12
N VAL A 294 12.64 0.62 4.20
CA VAL A 294 12.36 -0.12 5.46
C VAL A 294 11.39 -1.27 5.20
N TYR A 295 10.30 -0.99 4.48
CA TYR A 295 9.30 -1.98 4.10
C TYR A 295 9.94 -3.16 3.37
N ILE A 296 10.72 -2.90 2.31
CA ILE A 296 11.31 -3.96 1.48
C ILE A 296 12.35 -4.76 2.26
N LEU A 297 13.21 -4.12 3.05
CA LEU A 297 14.22 -4.82 3.85
C LEU A 297 13.57 -5.77 4.88
N ASP A 298 12.53 -5.31 5.57
CA ASP A 298 11.83 -6.11 6.57
C ASP A 298 10.96 -7.21 5.90
N GLN A 299 10.34 -6.88 4.75
CA GLN A 299 9.63 -7.83 3.89
C GLN A 299 10.53 -8.99 3.46
N VAL A 300 11.75 -8.71 2.98
CA VAL A 300 12.65 -9.73 2.43
C VAL A 300 13.13 -10.70 3.51
N ARG A 301 13.42 -10.21 4.72
CA ARG A 301 13.77 -11.10 5.85
C ARG A 301 12.64 -12.08 6.16
N ALA A 302 11.39 -11.60 6.19
CA ALA A 302 10.25 -12.44 6.47
C ALA A 302 9.92 -13.40 5.31
N LEU A 303 10.02 -12.94 4.07
CA LEU A 303 9.81 -13.76 2.89
C LEU A 303 10.85 -14.89 2.79
N GLU A 304 12.13 -14.60 3.02
CA GLU A 304 13.17 -15.64 2.95
C GLU A 304 12.93 -16.75 4.00
N ARG A 305 12.58 -16.37 5.23
CA ARG A 305 12.23 -17.33 6.29
C ARG A 305 11.04 -18.21 5.89
N GLU A 306 9.92 -17.59 5.48
CA GLU A 306 8.71 -18.32 5.06
C GLU A 306 8.96 -19.22 3.84
N MET A 307 9.72 -18.73 2.85
CA MET A 307 10.10 -19.52 1.67
C MET A 307 10.91 -20.74 2.08
N SER A 308 11.91 -20.56 2.96
CA SER A 308 12.77 -21.63 3.45
C SER A 308 11.96 -22.68 4.20
N GLU A 309 11.10 -22.25 5.13
CA GLU A 309 10.22 -23.12 5.91
C GLU A 309 9.27 -23.92 5.01
N ARG A 310 8.66 -23.29 3.99
CA ARG A 310 7.79 -23.99 3.05
C ARG A 310 8.53 -25.02 2.21
N LEU A 311 9.71 -24.69 1.69
CA LEU A 311 10.51 -25.64 0.90
C LEU A 311 10.93 -26.85 1.75
N ILE A 312 11.40 -26.60 2.98
CA ILE A 312 11.73 -27.66 3.94
C ILE A 312 10.52 -28.54 4.22
N LEU A 313 9.33 -27.98 4.48
CA LEU A 313 8.11 -28.74 4.74
C LEU A 313 7.67 -29.60 3.54
N GLN A 314 8.04 -29.24 2.32
CA GLN A 314 7.73 -30.03 1.12
C GLN A 314 8.85 -31.02 0.74
N GLY A 315 9.91 -31.12 1.55
CA GLY A 315 11.03 -32.01 1.29
C GLY A 315 11.92 -31.53 0.13
N ILE A 316 11.96 -30.22 -0.11
CA ILE A 316 12.76 -29.59 -1.17
C ILE A 316 14.01 -28.95 -0.56
N GLU A 317 15.18 -29.33 -1.07
CA GLU A 317 16.49 -28.85 -0.58
C GLU A 317 16.94 -27.53 -1.23
N ALA A 318 16.19 -27.02 -2.20
CA ALA A 318 16.49 -25.77 -2.89
C ALA A 318 16.60 -24.61 -1.89
N GLN A 319 17.64 -23.80 -2.06
CA GLN A 319 17.88 -22.62 -1.24
C GLN A 319 17.16 -21.43 -1.86
N PRO A 320 16.21 -20.79 -1.15
CA PRO A 320 15.53 -19.64 -1.69
C PRO A 320 16.52 -18.51 -1.96
N LYS A 321 16.28 -17.72 -3.01
CA LYS A 321 17.10 -16.56 -3.37
C LYS A 321 16.21 -15.38 -3.67
N ILE A 322 16.48 -14.25 -3.02
CA ILE A 322 15.75 -13.01 -3.22
C ILE A 322 16.71 -11.93 -3.70
N LEU A 323 16.39 -11.30 -4.83
CA LEU A 323 17.13 -10.16 -5.34
C LEU A 323 16.29 -8.89 -5.21
N ILE A 324 16.86 -7.86 -4.59
CA ILE A 324 16.31 -6.51 -4.60
C ILE A 324 17.10 -5.72 -5.64
N CYS A 325 16.52 -5.54 -6.82
CA CYS A 325 17.12 -4.77 -7.90
C CYS A 325 16.77 -3.29 -7.80
N THR A 326 17.81 -2.46 -7.78
CA THR A 326 17.75 -1.01 -7.62
C THR A 326 18.85 -0.34 -8.45
N ARG A 327 18.90 0.99 -8.45
CA ARG A 327 19.90 1.74 -9.20
C ARG A 327 21.28 1.69 -8.54
N LEU A 328 22.33 1.54 -9.35
CA LEU A 328 23.71 1.82 -8.95
C LEU A 328 23.99 3.32 -9.13
N ILE A 329 24.42 3.97 -8.05
CA ILE A 329 24.75 5.39 -8.02
C ILE A 329 26.26 5.54 -7.71
N PRO A 330 27.12 5.74 -8.71
CA PRO A 330 28.56 5.91 -8.50
C PRO A 330 28.93 7.05 -7.54
N GLU A 331 28.18 8.15 -7.55
CA GLU A 331 28.44 9.36 -6.74
C GLU A 331 27.59 9.39 -5.47
N ALA A 332 27.39 8.25 -4.81
CA ALA A 332 26.50 8.13 -3.66
C ALA A 332 27.10 8.54 -2.30
N GLY A 333 28.20 9.31 -2.31
CA GLY A 333 28.87 9.78 -1.10
C GLY A 333 29.35 8.63 -0.20
N GLU A 334 28.95 8.67 1.07
CA GLU A 334 29.35 7.69 2.10
C GLU A 334 28.48 6.43 2.12
N THR A 335 27.44 6.36 1.29
CA THR A 335 26.55 5.19 1.22
C THR A 335 27.15 4.06 0.39
N LEU A 336 26.61 2.84 0.57
CA LEU A 336 26.99 1.67 -0.24
C LEU A 336 26.24 1.59 -1.58
N CYS A 337 25.52 2.64 -1.98
CA CYS A 337 24.73 2.64 -3.22
C CYS A 337 25.60 2.62 -4.51
N ASN A 338 26.92 2.74 -4.38
CA ASN A 338 27.90 2.57 -5.45
C ASN A 338 28.38 1.11 -5.61
N GLN A 339 28.04 0.21 -4.68
CA GLN A 339 28.44 -1.19 -4.74
C GLN A 339 27.43 -2.02 -5.55
N PRO A 340 27.85 -2.79 -6.57
CA PRO A 340 26.93 -3.57 -7.39
C PRO A 340 26.13 -4.63 -6.64
N LEU A 341 26.68 -5.19 -5.56
CA LEU A 341 26.09 -6.28 -4.81
C LEU A 341 26.29 -6.05 -3.31
N GLU A 342 25.21 -6.14 -2.54
CA GLU A 342 25.21 -6.00 -1.08
C GLU A 342 24.34 -7.09 -0.45
N LYS A 343 24.85 -7.79 0.58
CA LYS A 343 24.08 -8.82 1.27
C LYS A 343 23.10 -8.18 2.26
N VAL A 344 21.84 -8.63 2.26
CA VAL A 344 20.84 -8.14 3.22
C VAL A 344 21.11 -8.72 4.62
N HIS A 345 21.20 -7.87 5.63
CA HIS A 345 21.41 -8.21 7.04
C HIS A 345 20.27 -9.10 7.56
N GLY A 346 20.63 -10.12 8.32
CA GLY A 346 19.67 -11.07 8.89
C GLY A 346 19.11 -12.09 7.89
N THR A 347 19.69 -12.19 6.69
CA THR A 347 19.28 -13.14 5.65
C THR A 347 20.42 -14.10 5.26
N GLN A 348 20.05 -15.28 4.76
CA GLN A 348 21.00 -16.27 4.28
C GLN A 348 21.42 -16.00 2.83
N ASN A 349 20.46 -15.73 1.94
CA ASN A 349 20.64 -15.65 0.49
C ASN A 349 19.76 -14.56 -0.16
N SER A 350 19.60 -13.43 0.52
CA SER A 350 18.95 -12.24 -0.02
C SER A 350 19.98 -11.14 -0.30
N TRP A 351 19.88 -10.54 -1.48
CA TRP A 351 20.90 -9.63 -2.00
C TRP A 351 20.29 -8.40 -2.64
N ILE A 352 20.90 -7.24 -2.38
CA ILE A 352 20.63 -6.02 -3.12
C ILE A 352 21.55 -6.00 -4.35
N VAL A 353 20.97 -5.86 -5.53
CA VAL A 353 21.66 -5.86 -6.82
C VAL A 353 21.48 -4.49 -7.47
N ARG A 354 22.57 -3.78 -7.70
CA ARG A 354 22.56 -2.41 -8.22
C ARG A 354 22.95 -2.40 -9.68
N VAL A 355 22.02 -1.94 -10.51
CA VAL A 355 22.23 -1.80 -11.96
C VAL A 355 22.31 -0.31 -12.30
N PRO A 356 23.35 0.16 -13.01
CA PRO A 356 23.47 1.57 -13.35
C PRO A 356 22.47 2.00 -14.43
N PHE A 357 22.03 3.26 -14.37
CA PHE A 357 21.41 3.89 -15.54
C PHE A 357 22.45 4.27 -16.58
N ARG A 358 22.00 4.25 -17.83
CA ARG A 358 22.83 4.50 -19.00
C ARG A 358 22.17 5.47 -19.95
N LYS A 359 22.99 6.34 -20.54
CA LYS A 359 22.63 7.09 -21.75
C LYS A 359 22.61 6.14 -22.95
N GLU A 360 22.05 6.59 -24.08
CA GLU A 360 22.01 5.80 -25.33
C GLU A 360 23.40 5.39 -25.84
N ASN A 361 24.42 6.21 -25.60
CA ASN A 361 25.81 5.89 -25.96
C ASN A 361 26.49 4.88 -25.01
N GLY A 362 25.77 4.36 -23.99
CA GLY A 362 26.27 3.40 -23.00
C GLY A 362 26.94 4.03 -21.77
N GLU A 363 27.12 5.36 -21.73
CA GLU A 363 27.73 6.06 -20.60
C GLU A 363 26.88 5.94 -19.32
N ILE A 364 27.53 5.68 -18.19
CA ILE A 364 26.89 5.56 -16.88
C ILE A 364 26.45 6.92 -16.36
N ILE A 365 25.20 7.03 -15.91
CA ILE A 365 24.72 8.23 -15.21
C ILE A 365 25.10 8.14 -13.74
N ARG A 366 26.04 9.00 -13.33
CA ARG A 366 26.78 8.85 -12.08
C ARG A 366 26.10 9.47 -10.85
N HIS A 367 25.43 10.60 -11.04
CA HIS A 367 24.74 11.35 -10.00
C HIS A 367 23.34 10.79 -9.74
N TRP A 368 22.79 11.06 -8.56
CA TRP A 368 21.40 10.73 -8.22
C TRP A 368 20.41 11.51 -9.12
N ILE A 369 19.28 10.88 -9.44
CA ILE A 369 18.19 11.46 -10.24
C ILE A 369 16.92 11.30 -9.42
N SER A 370 16.08 12.33 -9.38
CA SER A 370 14.80 12.26 -8.69
C SER A 370 13.91 11.18 -9.30
N ARG A 371 13.06 10.56 -8.48
CA ARG A 371 12.01 9.62 -8.91
C ARG A 371 11.08 10.22 -9.96
N PHE A 372 10.93 11.55 -10.00
CA PHE A 372 10.14 12.25 -11.01
C PHE A 372 10.84 12.36 -12.37
N GLU A 373 12.16 12.21 -12.45
CA GLU A 373 12.95 12.42 -13.67
C GLU A 373 13.52 11.10 -14.24
N ILE A 374 13.12 9.96 -13.66
CA ILE A 374 13.75 8.66 -13.89
C ILE A 374 13.29 7.96 -15.18
N TRP A 375 12.13 8.38 -15.71
CA TRP A 375 11.37 7.72 -16.77
C TRP A 375 12.15 7.34 -18.03
N PRO A 376 13.07 8.18 -18.57
CA PRO A 376 13.79 7.86 -19.80
C PRO A 376 14.69 6.63 -19.68
N TYR A 377 15.11 6.30 -18.46
CA TYR A 377 16.12 5.28 -18.19
C TYR A 377 15.52 3.90 -17.90
N LEU A 378 14.22 3.85 -17.57
CA LEU A 378 13.57 2.64 -17.05
C LEU A 378 13.52 1.48 -18.05
N GLU A 379 13.37 1.76 -19.35
CA GLU A 379 13.33 0.69 -20.36
C GLU A 379 14.66 -0.05 -20.47
N ASN A 380 15.76 0.69 -20.62
CA ASN A 380 17.11 0.13 -20.68
C ASN A 380 17.49 -0.51 -19.34
N PHE A 381 17.12 0.12 -18.23
CA PHE A 381 17.31 -0.45 -16.91
C PHE A 381 16.58 -1.79 -16.75
N ALA A 382 15.34 -1.93 -17.23
CA ALA A 382 14.61 -3.19 -17.20
C ALA A 382 15.34 -4.31 -17.97
N HIS A 383 15.96 -3.98 -19.11
CA HIS A 383 16.78 -4.94 -19.87
C HIS A 383 18.06 -5.35 -19.13
N ASP A 384 18.76 -4.38 -18.54
CA ASP A 384 19.99 -4.65 -17.79
C ASP A 384 19.69 -5.43 -16.49
N VAL A 385 18.60 -5.11 -15.79
CA VAL A 385 18.13 -5.86 -14.62
C VAL A 385 17.73 -7.28 -14.98
N GLU A 386 17.00 -7.50 -16.08
CA GLU A 386 16.63 -8.84 -16.51
C GLU A 386 17.88 -9.71 -16.73
N ARG A 387 18.90 -9.17 -17.42
CA ARG A 387 20.17 -9.88 -17.66
C ARG A 387 20.89 -10.19 -16.36
N GLU A 388 21.01 -9.22 -15.46
CA GLU A 388 21.71 -9.40 -14.18
C GLU A 388 20.95 -10.37 -13.27
N ALA A 389 19.62 -10.25 -13.19
CA ALA A 389 18.77 -11.13 -12.40
C ALA A 389 18.88 -12.58 -12.89
N LEU A 390 18.83 -12.83 -14.21
CA LEU A 390 19.01 -14.17 -14.77
C LEU A 390 20.37 -14.78 -14.40
N ALA A 391 21.44 -13.97 -14.44
CA ALA A 391 22.78 -14.41 -14.07
C ALA A 391 22.89 -14.72 -12.58
N GLN A 392 22.36 -13.84 -11.72
CA GLN A 392 22.42 -14.00 -10.26
C GLN A 392 21.50 -15.11 -9.75
N LEU A 393 20.31 -15.30 -10.33
CA LEU A 393 19.36 -16.35 -9.94
C LEU A 393 19.66 -17.73 -10.54
N SER A 394 20.60 -17.82 -11.48
CA SER A 394 20.83 -19.02 -12.28
C SER A 394 19.53 -19.54 -12.91
N GLY A 395 18.77 -18.64 -13.56
CA GLY A 395 17.46 -18.93 -14.14
C GLY A 395 16.46 -17.79 -13.96
N SER A 396 15.24 -17.99 -14.46
CA SER A 396 14.15 -17.01 -14.32
C SER A 396 13.67 -16.91 -12.87
N PRO A 397 13.22 -15.73 -12.41
CA PRO A 397 12.49 -15.62 -11.15
C PRO A 397 11.14 -16.33 -11.24
N ASP A 398 10.64 -16.81 -10.10
CA ASP A 398 9.31 -17.42 -9.98
C ASP A 398 8.22 -16.35 -9.75
N LEU A 399 8.61 -15.19 -9.20
CA LEU A 399 7.74 -14.05 -8.97
C LEU A 399 8.54 -12.74 -9.07
N VAL A 400 7.92 -11.75 -9.71
CA VAL A 400 8.43 -10.37 -9.81
C VAL A 400 7.53 -9.44 -8.98
N ILE A 401 8.13 -8.65 -8.09
CA ILE A 401 7.42 -7.69 -7.23
C ILE A 401 7.88 -6.27 -7.60
N GLY A 402 7.00 -5.49 -8.21
CA GLY A 402 7.19 -4.06 -8.43
C GLY A 402 6.89 -3.25 -7.17
N ASN A 403 7.68 -2.20 -6.91
CA ASN A 403 7.42 -1.24 -5.84
C ASN A 403 7.40 0.17 -6.41
N TYR A 404 6.37 0.94 -6.07
CA TYR A 404 6.13 2.30 -6.59
C TYR A 404 5.99 2.36 -8.12
N SER A 405 5.72 3.53 -8.69
CA SER A 405 5.44 3.71 -10.12
C SER A 405 6.54 3.15 -11.03
N ASP A 406 7.81 3.50 -10.75
CA ASP A 406 8.97 3.11 -11.53
C ASP A 406 9.28 1.61 -11.42
N GLY A 407 9.27 1.06 -10.21
CA GLY A 407 9.47 -0.37 -9.98
C GLY A 407 8.34 -1.23 -10.54
N ASN A 408 7.09 -0.75 -10.44
CA ASN A 408 5.92 -1.41 -11.05
C ASN A 408 6.00 -1.41 -12.59
N LEU A 409 6.47 -0.32 -13.20
CA LEU A 409 6.67 -0.29 -14.64
C LEU A 409 7.79 -1.25 -15.08
N VAL A 410 8.94 -1.24 -14.40
CA VAL A 410 10.04 -2.17 -14.67
C VAL A 410 9.60 -3.63 -14.50
N ALA A 411 8.86 -3.93 -13.43
CA ALA A 411 8.27 -5.24 -13.20
C ALA A 411 7.34 -5.66 -14.35
N SER A 412 6.51 -4.74 -14.86
CA SER A 412 5.62 -4.98 -16.00
C SER A 412 6.38 -5.31 -17.28
N LEU A 413 7.47 -4.61 -17.54
CA LEU A 413 8.33 -4.86 -18.70
C LEU A 413 9.02 -6.22 -18.64
N ILE A 414 9.53 -6.60 -17.46
CA ILE A 414 10.20 -7.89 -17.24
C ILE A 414 9.19 -9.04 -17.31
N SER A 415 8.12 -8.96 -16.51
CA SER A 415 7.03 -9.95 -16.45
C SER A 415 6.50 -10.31 -17.83
N LYS A 416 6.25 -9.31 -18.67
CA LYS A 416 5.75 -9.51 -20.03
C LYS A 416 6.73 -10.24 -20.94
N ARG A 417 8.04 -10.01 -20.80
CA ARG A 417 9.07 -10.69 -21.63
C ARG A 417 9.34 -12.11 -21.16
N THR A 418 9.29 -12.35 -19.85
CA THR A 418 9.65 -13.63 -19.24
C THR A 418 8.46 -14.54 -18.95
N GLY A 419 7.23 -14.01 -18.95
CA GLY A 419 6.01 -14.73 -18.59
C GLY A 419 5.81 -14.94 -17.09
N VAL A 420 6.69 -14.40 -16.24
CA VAL A 420 6.69 -14.62 -14.78
C VAL A 420 5.50 -13.94 -14.11
N THR A 421 4.99 -14.49 -13.01
CA THR A 421 3.92 -13.86 -12.23
C THR A 421 4.36 -12.50 -11.68
N GLN A 422 3.49 -11.50 -11.75
CA GLN A 422 3.75 -10.13 -11.34
C GLN A 422 2.86 -9.71 -10.17
N CYS A 423 3.49 -9.18 -9.14
CA CYS A 423 2.86 -8.44 -8.05
C CYS A 423 3.24 -6.97 -8.13
N ASN A 424 2.28 -6.07 -7.89
CA ASN A 424 2.57 -4.65 -7.68
C ASN A 424 2.26 -4.23 -6.24
N ILE A 425 3.14 -3.39 -5.69
CA ILE A 425 2.94 -2.66 -4.43
C ILE A 425 3.12 -1.19 -4.74
N ALA A 426 2.06 -0.38 -4.63
CA ALA A 426 2.15 1.04 -4.99
C ALA A 426 2.94 1.85 -3.96
N HIS A 427 2.81 1.54 -2.67
CA HIS A 427 3.25 2.35 -1.52
C HIS A 427 2.54 3.70 -1.41
N ALA A 428 2.46 4.45 -2.50
CA ALA A 428 1.68 5.67 -2.64
C ALA A 428 1.34 5.91 -4.12
N LEU A 429 0.20 6.54 -4.37
CA LEU A 429 -0.17 7.02 -5.69
C LEU A 429 -0.25 8.55 -5.69
N GLU A 430 0.63 9.20 -6.45
CA GLU A 430 0.84 10.65 -6.37
C GLU A 430 -0.39 11.45 -6.81
N GLN A 431 -1.25 10.91 -7.69
CA GLN A 431 -2.51 11.57 -8.09
C GLN A 431 -3.42 11.87 -6.88
N SER A 432 -3.40 11.04 -5.84
CA SER A 432 -4.17 11.26 -4.62
C SER A 432 -3.55 12.27 -3.65
N LYS A 433 -2.24 12.53 -3.79
CA LYS A 433 -1.48 13.45 -2.93
C LYS A 433 -1.45 14.88 -3.47
N TYR A 434 -1.38 15.02 -4.80
CA TYR A 434 -1.39 16.31 -5.47
C TYR A 434 -2.77 16.57 -6.05
N LEU A 435 -3.58 17.34 -5.32
CA LEU A 435 -4.96 17.60 -5.68
C LEU A 435 -5.07 18.20 -7.09
N HIS A 436 -5.91 17.58 -7.93
CA HIS A 436 -6.14 17.98 -9.33
C HIS A 436 -4.90 18.00 -10.22
N SER A 437 -3.81 17.35 -9.81
CA SER A 437 -2.58 17.24 -10.62
C SER A 437 -2.82 16.66 -12.01
N ALA A 438 -3.77 15.74 -12.18
CA ALA A 438 -4.12 15.23 -13.50
C ALA A 438 -4.79 16.29 -14.39
N LEU A 439 -5.68 17.12 -13.84
CA LEU A 439 -6.34 18.20 -14.57
C LEU A 439 -5.33 19.31 -14.94
N HIS A 440 -4.44 19.64 -14.01
CA HIS A 440 -3.42 20.70 -14.12
C HIS A 440 -2.02 20.15 -14.40
N TRP A 441 -1.92 19.00 -15.07
CA TRP A 441 -0.65 18.28 -15.20
C TRP A 441 0.44 19.12 -15.87
N ARG A 442 0.07 19.91 -16.88
CA ARG A 442 1.00 20.80 -17.61
C ARG A 442 1.66 21.85 -16.73
N GLU A 443 0.97 22.34 -15.71
CA GLU A 443 1.51 23.33 -14.76
C GLU A 443 2.53 22.69 -13.82
N ASN A 444 2.38 21.39 -13.57
CA ASN A 444 3.23 20.58 -12.71
C ASN A 444 4.37 19.87 -13.47
N GLU A 445 4.32 19.91 -14.80
CA GLU A 445 5.15 19.08 -15.66
C GLU A 445 6.64 19.40 -15.55
N ALA A 446 7.00 20.68 -15.39
CA ALA A 446 8.40 21.10 -15.25
C ALA A 446 9.08 20.57 -13.97
N GLN A 447 8.31 20.11 -12.99
CA GLN A 447 8.83 19.67 -11.70
C GLN A 447 8.60 18.17 -11.44
N TYR A 448 7.45 17.63 -11.87
CA TYR A 448 6.99 16.32 -11.40
C TYR A 448 6.81 15.27 -12.48
N HIS A 449 6.73 15.65 -13.76
CA HIS A 449 6.54 14.72 -14.87
C HIS A 449 5.39 13.73 -14.69
N PHE A 450 4.22 14.26 -14.32
CA PHE A 450 3.04 13.45 -14.01
C PHE A 450 2.46 12.75 -15.24
N ASP A 451 2.73 13.24 -16.45
CA ASP A 451 2.35 12.55 -17.69
C ASP A 451 2.96 11.14 -17.77
N CYS A 452 4.25 11.01 -17.50
CA CYS A 452 4.99 9.76 -17.46
C CYS A 452 4.53 8.92 -16.28
N GLN A 453 4.40 9.52 -15.10
CA GLN A 453 4.04 8.79 -13.89
C GLN A 453 2.64 8.17 -13.97
N TYR A 454 1.61 8.96 -14.32
CA TYR A 454 0.24 8.46 -14.34
C TYR A 454 -0.01 7.47 -15.48
N THR A 455 0.72 7.63 -16.58
CA THR A 455 0.76 6.63 -17.66
C THR A 455 1.40 5.33 -17.18
N ALA A 456 2.55 5.40 -16.50
CA ALA A 456 3.24 4.24 -15.95
C ALA A 456 2.39 3.49 -14.92
N ASP A 457 1.72 4.24 -14.03
CA ASP A 457 0.80 3.69 -13.04
C ASP A 457 -0.35 2.93 -13.73
N LEU A 458 -1.04 3.54 -14.69
CA LEU A 458 -2.13 2.88 -15.42
C LEU A 458 -1.67 1.61 -16.14
N ILE A 459 -0.49 1.65 -16.77
CA ILE A 459 0.09 0.49 -17.44
C ILE A 459 0.31 -0.62 -16.42
N ALA A 460 0.97 -0.29 -15.31
CA ALA A 460 1.39 -1.30 -14.35
C ALA A 460 0.22 -1.89 -13.56
N MET A 461 -0.75 -1.08 -13.14
CA MET A 461 -1.98 -1.54 -12.46
C MET A 461 -2.76 -2.57 -13.29
N ASN A 462 -2.84 -2.34 -14.59
CA ASN A 462 -3.54 -3.25 -15.50
C ASN A 462 -2.67 -4.42 -15.99
N SER A 463 -1.34 -4.33 -15.87
CA SER A 463 -0.40 -5.42 -16.18
C SER A 463 -0.26 -6.44 -15.04
N ALA A 464 -0.49 -6.03 -13.79
CA ALA A 464 -0.28 -6.90 -12.63
C ALA A 464 -1.24 -8.10 -12.59
N ASP A 465 -0.70 -9.27 -12.26
CA ASP A 465 -1.50 -10.47 -11.97
C ASP A 465 -2.24 -10.30 -10.64
N PHE A 466 -1.59 -9.68 -9.64
CA PHE A 466 -2.22 -9.23 -8.40
C PHE A 466 -1.57 -7.98 -7.81
N ILE A 467 -2.33 -7.25 -7.02
CA ILE A 467 -1.93 -6.00 -6.37
C ILE A 467 -2.05 -6.17 -4.87
N ILE A 468 -0.99 -5.82 -4.15
CA ILE A 468 -0.98 -5.73 -2.70
C ILE A 468 -1.17 -4.28 -2.28
N THR A 469 -2.06 -4.10 -1.31
CA THR A 469 -2.28 -2.82 -0.61
C THR A 469 -2.15 -3.03 0.88
N SER A 470 -1.76 -1.98 1.61
CA SER A 470 -1.61 -2.07 3.06
C SER A 470 -2.96 -1.94 3.78
N THR A 471 -3.93 -1.26 3.15
CA THR A 471 -5.23 -0.91 3.72
C THR A 471 -6.35 -0.97 2.68
N TYR A 472 -7.58 -1.10 3.15
CA TYR A 472 -8.77 -0.95 2.31
C TYR A 472 -8.89 0.47 1.73
N GLN A 473 -8.52 1.47 2.53
CA GLN A 473 -8.53 2.89 2.20
C GLN A 473 -7.63 3.22 1.01
N GLU A 474 -6.52 2.51 0.84
CA GLU A 474 -5.66 2.62 -0.34
C GLU A 474 -6.43 2.26 -1.62
N ILE A 475 -7.30 1.24 -1.60
CA ILE A 475 -8.10 0.83 -2.75
C ILE A 475 -9.32 1.75 -2.93
N ALA A 476 -10.17 1.81 -1.90
CA ALA A 476 -11.55 2.28 -1.99
C ALA A 476 -11.91 3.37 -0.97
N GLY A 477 -10.92 3.90 -0.26
CA GLY A 477 -11.11 5.06 0.61
C GLY A 477 -12.02 4.76 1.79
N THR A 478 -12.90 5.71 2.10
CA THR A 478 -13.93 5.59 3.14
C THR A 478 -15.32 5.72 2.50
N PRO A 479 -16.43 5.66 3.26
CA PRO A 479 -17.74 5.98 2.71
C PRO A 479 -17.84 7.39 2.10
N HIS A 480 -16.99 8.32 2.51
CA HIS A 480 -17.08 9.74 2.11
C HIS A 480 -15.86 10.27 1.35
N THR A 481 -14.72 9.59 1.43
CA THR A 481 -13.48 9.99 0.77
C THR A 481 -13.06 8.93 -0.25
N VAL A 482 -12.55 9.38 -1.38
CA VAL A 482 -12.09 8.54 -2.49
C VAL A 482 -10.83 7.76 -2.09
N GLY A 483 -10.70 6.50 -2.54
CA GLY A 483 -9.49 5.70 -2.38
C GLY A 483 -8.36 6.11 -3.33
N GLN A 484 -7.12 5.71 -3.06
CA GLN A 484 -5.99 6.09 -3.93
C GLN A 484 -6.13 5.45 -5.31
N TYR A 485 -6.32 4.13 -5.39
CA TYR A 485 -6.58 3.46 -6.68
C TYR A 485 -7.88 3.94 -7.33
N GLU A 486 -8.91 4.23 -6.54
CA GLU A 486 -10.17 4.79 -7.05
C GLU A 486 -10.00 6.12 -7.79
N THR A 487 -9.00 6.94 -7.47
CA THR A 487 -8.71 8.15 -8.27
C THR A 487 -8.31 7.85 -9.71
N TYR A 488 -7.78 6.65 -9.98
CA TYR A 488 -7.41 6.21 -11.34
C TYR A 488 -8.59 5.59 -12.09
N GLN A 489 -9.77 5.44 -11.47
CA GLN A 489 -10.95 4.89 -12.14
C GLN A 489 -11.41 5.83 -13.25
N ASN A 490 -11.56 7.12 -12.96
CA ASN A 490 -12.04 8.12 -13.91
C ASN A 490 -11.30 9.45 -13.73
N TYR A 491 -10.53 9.88 -14.72
CA TYR A 491 -9.84 11.18 -14.69
C TYR A 491 -9.47 11.64 -16.09
N THR A 492 -8.99 12.87 -16.23
CA THR A 492 -8.55 13.42 -17.51
C THR A 492 -7.25 14.19 -17.38
N MET A 493 -6.41 14.11 -18.40
CA MET A 493 -5.19 14.89 -18.57
C MET A 493 -5.37 15.75 -19.84
N PRO A 494 -5.88 16.99 -19.72
CA PRO A 494 -6.28 17.79 -20.87
C PRO A 494 -5.20 17.95 -21.93
N GLY A 495 -5.55 17.60 -23.17
CA GLY A 495 -4.64 17.61 -24.32
C GLY A 495 -3.64 16.45 -24.38
N LEU A 496 -3.80 15.42 -23.55
CA LEU A 496 -3.06 14.15 -23.64
C LEU A 496 -4.04 12.99 -23.88
N TYR A 497 -4.75 12.54 -22.83
CA TYR A 497 -5.79 11.51 -22.92
C TYR A 497 -6.83 11.67 -21.81
N ARG A 498 -7.95 10.97 -21.96
CA ARG A 498 -9.03 10.86 -20.98
C ARG A 498 -9.17 9.41 -20.53
N VAL A 499 -9.33 9.19 -19.23
CA VAL A 499 -9.48 7.86 -18.63
C VAL A 499 -10.94 7.68 -18.22
N VAL A 500 -11.66 6.92 -19.02
CA VAL A 500 -13.10 6.66 -18.83
C VAL A 500 -13.31 5.51 -17.87
N ASN A 501 -12.46 4.49 -17.90
CA ASN A 501 -12.39 3.46 -16.86
C ASN A 501 -10.97 2.89 -16.80
N GLY A 502 -10.16 3.39 -15.87
CA GLY A 502 -8.74 3.06 -15.75
C GLY A 502 -8.46 1.84 -14.87
N ILE A 503 -9.28 1.58 -13.85
CA ILE A 503 -9.13 0.47 -12.92
C ILE A 503 -10.48 0.12 -12.27
N ASP A 504 -10.75 -1.17 -12.08
CA ASP A 504 -11.96 -1.67 -11.41
C ASP A 504 -11.61 -2.11 -9.99
N LEU A 505 -12.17 -1.45 -8.97
CA LEU A 505 -11.91 -1.78 -7.56
C LEU A 505 -12.44 -3.16 -7.16
N PHE A 506 -13.37 -3.71 -7.95
CA PHE A 506 -13.94 -5.02 -7.76
C PHE A 506 -13.18 -6.11 -8.52
N ASP A 507 -12.05 -5.78 -9.11
CA ASP A 507 -11.15 -6.74 -9.72
C ASP A 507 -10.57 -7.68 -8.64
N PRO A 508 -10.64 -9.01 -8.85
CA PRO A 508 -10.07 -9.97 -7.91
C PRO A 508 -8.54 -9.90 -7.80
N LYS A 509 -7.83 -9.06 -8.55
CA LYS A 509 -6.39 -8.84 -8.39
C LYS A 509 -6.03 -8.09 -7.10
N PHE A 510 -6.95 -7.31 -6.52
CA PHE A 510 -6.69 -6.55 -5.30
C PHE A 510 -6.72 -7.43 -4.04
N ASN A 511 -5.63 -7.38 -3.26
CA ASN A 511 -5.52 -8.04 -1.97
C ASN A 511 -4.94 -7.08 -0.92
N ILE A 512 -5.56 -7.06 0.25
CA ILE A 512 -5.03 -6.31 1.40
C ILE A 512 -4.14 -7.26 2.20
N VAL A 513 -2.84 -6.95 2.24
CA VAL A 513 -1.83 -7.67 3.02
C VAL A 513 -1.05 -6.62 3.80
N SER A 514 -1.50 -6.36 5.03
CA SER A 514 -0.93 -5.30 5.84
C SER A 514 0.49 -5.66 6.31
N PRO A 515 1.47 -4.74 6.24
CA PRO A 515 2.81 -4.96 6.77
C PRO A 515 2.79 -4.95 8.31
N GLY A 516 3.95 -5.22 8.92
CA GLY A 516 4.12 -5.22 10.37
C GLY A 516 5.31 -4.40 10.83
N ALA A 517 5.58 -4.49 12.13
CA ALA A 517 6.84 -4.04 12.72
C ALA A 517 7.82 -5.23 12.81
N ASP A 518 9.13 -4.93 12.76
CA ASP A 518 10.17 -5.94 12.99
C ASP A 518 10.09 -6.42 14.45
N ALA A 519 9.75 -7.70 14.65
CA ALA A 519 9.51 -8.28 15.98
C ALA A 519 10.78 -8.35 16.84
N GLU A 520 11.98 -8.30 16.23
CA GLU A 520 13.24 -8.26 16.97
C GLU A 520 13.51 -6.85 17.55
N VAL A 521 12.95 -5.81 16.93
CA VAL A 521 13.17 -4.41 17.32
C VAL A 521 12.00 -3.90 18.17
N TYR A 522 10.77 -4.17 17.74
CA TYR A 522 9.54 -3.66 18.33
C TYR A 522 8.72 -4.82 18.90
N PHE A 523 8.89 -5.02 20.20
CA PHE A 523 8.21 -6.03 20.99
C PHE A 523 7.71 -5.42 22.30
N SER A 524 6.79 -6.13 22.96
CA SER A 524 6.12 -5.68 24.18
C SER A 524 7.11 -5.23 25.26
N TYR A 525 6.86 -4.06 25.87
CA TYR A 525 7.61 -3.59 27.03
C TYR A 525 7.59 -4.56 28.24
N LEU A 526 6.63 -5.50 28.27
CA LEU A 526 6.50 -6.55 29.28
C LEU A 526 7.53 -7.66 29.12
N ASP A 527 8.09 -7.84 27.92
CA ASP A 527 9.15 -8.81 27.67
C ASP A 527 10.48 -8.26 28.19
N ARG A 528 10.76 -8.54 29.48
CA ARG A 528 11.95 -8.04 30.17
C ARG A 528 13.24 -8.73 29.75
N GLU A 529 13.15 -9.95 29.21
CA GLU A 529 14.31 -10.77 28.85
C GLU A 529 14.96 -10.26 27.56
N HIS A 530 14.15 -9.82 26.59
CA HIS A 530 14.66 -9.27 25.32
C HIS A 530 15.04 -7.78 25.39
N ARG A 531 14.85 -7.10 26.53
CA ARG A 531 15.19 -5.66 26.68
C ARG A 531 16.69 -5.42 26.54
N LEU A 532 17.05 -4.39 25.78
CA LEU A 532 18.42 -3.96 25.59
C LEU A 532 18.84 -3.01 26.72
N GLN A 533 19.09 -3.58 27.91
CA GLN A 533 19.42 -2.84 29.14
C GLN A 533 20.62 -1.89 28.98
N SER A 534 21.56 -2.22 28.09
CA SER A 534 22.74 -1.38 27.79
C SER A 534 22.40 -0.04 27.15
N LEU A 535 21.22 0.10 26.51
CA LEU A 535 20.79 1.33 25.84
C LEU A 535 20.02 2.27 26.79
N LEU A 536 19.60 1.79 27.97
CA LEU A 536 18.83 2.60 28.92
C LEU A 536 19.57 3.86 29.38
N PRO A 537 20.88 3.82 29.71
CA PRO A 537 21.60 5.05 30.08
C PRO A 537 21.62 6.08 28.95
N ASP A 538 21.76 5.64 27.70
CA ASP A 538 21.75 6.52 26.53
C ASP A 538 20.38 7.15 26.33
N ILE A 539 19.30 6.38 26.53
CA ILE A 539 17.93 6.90 26.47
C ILE A 539 17.68 7.90 27.60
N GLU A 540 18.09 7.59 28.84
CA GLU A 540 17.93 8.52 29.96
C GLU A 540 18.72 9.82 29.74
N HIS A 541 19.93 9.72 29.19
CA HIS A 541 20.72 10.88 28.80
C HIS A 541 20.02 11.70 27.71
N LEU A 542 19.57 11.03 26.64
CA LEU A 542 18.87 11.64 25.51
C LEU A 542 17.60 12.38 25.94
N LEU A 543 16.85 11.83 26.89
CA LEU A 543 15.56 12.36 27.32
C LEU A 543 15.63 13.37 28.47
N TYR A 544 16.59 13.24 29.38
CA TYR A 544 16.58 13.96 30.66
C TYR A 544 17.85 14.76 30.96
N ALA A 545 18.95 14.56 30.24
CA ALA A 545 20.13 15.40 30.42
C ALA A 545 19.88 16.83 29.91
N LEU A 546 20.58 17.81 30.49
CA LEU A 546 20.55 19.20 30.00
C LEU A 546 21.10 19.31 28.58
N ASP A 547 22.14 18.53 28.29
CA ASP A 547 22.72 18.35 26.95
C ASP A 547 22.62 16.86 26.59
N PRO A 548 21.82 16.47 25.58
CA PRO A 548 21.66 15.08 25.14
C PRO A 548 22.73 14.61 24.14
N GLY A 549 23.69 15.46 23.75
CA GLY A 549 24.71 15.12 22.75
C GLY A 549 24.21 15.08 21.30
N VAL A 550 22.98 15.51 21.04
CA VAL A 550 22.37 15.64 19.70
C VAL A 550 21.67 17.00 19.59
N PRO A 551 21.48 17.60 18.40
CA PRO A 551 20.74 18.84 18.26
C PRO A 551 19.36 18.77 18.95
N TRP A 552 19.09 19.71 19.85
CA TRP A 552 17.87 19.71 20.65
C TRP A 552 17.39 21.12 20.99
N ARG A 553 16.13 21.19 21.42
CA ARG A 553 15.54 22.34 22.10
C ARG A 553 14.62 21.84 23.22
N GLY A 554 14.48 22.60 24.29
CA GLY A 554 13.62 22.19 25.39
C GLY A 554 14.28 21.26 26.41
N HIS A 555 13.60 21.08 27.52
CA HIS A 555 13.94 20.18 28.62
C HIS A 555 12.68 19.90 29.45
N PHE A 556 12.77 19.00 30.44
CA PHE A 556 11.68 18.71 31.36
C PHE A 556 12.00 19.20 32.77
N ASN A 557 11.17 20.09 33.32
CA ASN A 557 11.25 20.54 34.71
C ASN A 557 10.84 19.44 35.68
N ASP A 558 9.88 18.61 35.28
CA ASP A 558 9.41 17.44 36.04
C ASP A 558 9.55 16.17 35.20
N PRO A 559 10.72 15.50 35.23
CA PRO A 559 10.97 14.26 34.48
C PRO A 559 10.09 13.06 34.90
N ALA A 560 9.39 13.13 36.04
CA ALA A 560 8.58 12.03 36.54
C ALA A 560 7.22 11.91 35.83
N LYS A 561 6.77 12.98 35.16
CA LYS A 561 5.52 12.95 34.39
C LYS A 561 5.60 11.96 33.22
N PRO A 562 4.46 11.34 32.85
CA PRO A 562 4.38 10.53 31.64
C PRO A 562 4.71 11.37 30.40
N LEU A 563 5.16 10.70 29.34
CA LEU A 563 5.51 11.34 28.08
C LEU A 563 4.38 11.19 27.05
N ILE A 564 4.05 12.28 26.37
CA ILE A 564 3.39 12.29 25.08
C ILE A 564 4.49 12.24 24.04
N PHE A 565 4.63 11.11 23.35
CA PHE A 565 5.72 10.87 22.42
C PHE A 565 5.23 10.89 20.97
N THR A 566 5.95 11.56 20.10
CA THR A 566 5.79 11.42 18.64
C THR A 566 7.16 11.38 17.96
N MET A 567 7.23 10.62 16.88
CA MET A 567 8.42 10.54 16.03
C MET A 567 8.00 10.46 14.56
N ALA A 568 8.42 11.43 13.76
CA ALA A 568 8.17 11.49 12.33
C ALA A 568 9.11 12.49 11.64
N ARG A 569 9.06 12.55 10.30
CA ARG A 569 9.64 13.67 9.56
C ARG A 569 8.88 14.96 9.91
N LEU A 570 9.57 16.10 9.79
CA LEU A 570 8.97 17.40 10.01
C LEU A 570 8.52 17.99 8.67
N ASP A 571 7.24 17.81 8.36
CA ASP A 571 6.57 18.33 7.16
C ASP A 571 5.12 18.73 7.51
N LEU A 572 4.44 19.50 6.65
CA LEU A 572 3.09 20.03 6.91
C LEU A 572 2.06 18.92 7.07
N VAL A 573 2.27 17.79 6.40
CA VAL A 573 1.37 16.64 6.44
C VAL A 573 1.49 15.91 7.77
N LYS A 574 2.71 15.74 8.30
CA LYS A 574 2.96 15.12 9.62
C LYS A 574 2.54 16.01 10.78
N ASN A 575 2.49 17.32 10.60
CA ASN A 575 1.75 18.23 11.48
C ASN A 575 2.23 18.21 12.96
N LEU A 576 3.54 18.04 13.16
CA LEU A 576 4.16 17.96 14.49
C LEU A 576 4.09 19.31 15.24
N THR A 577 4.19 20.42 14.50
CA THR A 577 4.06 21.79 15.02
C THR A 577 2.70 22.02 15.67
N SER A 578 1.61 21.60 15.01
CA SER A 578 0.27 21.70 15.56
C SER A 578 0.09 20.90 16.85
N LEU A 579 0.70 19.72 16.97
CA LEU A 579 0.64 18.95 18.23
C LEU A 579 1.25 19.74 19.40
N ALA A 580 2.37 20.45 19.17
CA ALA A 580 2.95 21.33 20.18
C ALA A 580 2.00 22.48 20.56
N ALA A 581 1.30 23.06 19.58
CA ALA A 581 0.26 24.05 19.81
C ALA A 581 -0.90 23.51 20.66
N TRP A 582 -1.43 22.33 20.31
CA TRP A 582 -2.55 21.70 21.01
C TRP A 582 -2.19 21.37 22.46
N PHE A 583 -0.97 20.86 22.68
CA PHE A 583 -0.43 20.62 24.01
C PHE A 583 -0.36 21.89 24.84
N ALA A 584 0.15 22.99 24.26
CA ALA A 584 0.25 24.28 24.93
C ALA A 584 -1.12 24.87 25.31
N GLN A 585 -2.09 24.74 24.42
CA GLN A 585 -3.42 25.36 24.55
C GLN A 585 -4.36 24.59 25.47
N CYS A 586 -3.98 23.39 25.91
CA CYS A 586 -4.74 22.58 26.87
C CYS A 586 -3.97 22.45 28.20
N PRO A 587 -4.20 23.35 29.17
CA PRO A 587 -3.53 23.30 30.47
C PRO A 587 -3.63 21.93 31.15
N GLN A 588 -4.81 21.32 31.11
CA GLN A 588 -5.06 19.99 31.69
C GLN A 588 -4.10 18.92 31.13
N LEU A 589 -3.79 18.98 29.84
CA LEU A 589 -2.85 18.07 29.20
C LEU A 589 -1.40 18.39 29.61
N SER A 590 -1.02 19.67 29.53
CA SER A 590 0.35 20.10 29.85
C SER A 590 0.71 19.99 31.35
N ASP A 591 -0.29 19.96 32.22
CA ASP A 591 -0.12 19.69 33.64
C ASP A 591 0.03 18.19 33.91
N ALA A 592 -0.65 17.34 33.14
CA ALA A 592 -0.64 15.89 33.33
C ALA A 592 0.61 15.18 32.75
N ALA A 593 1.20 15.71 31.67
CA ALA A 593 2.27 15.04 30.92
C ALA A 593 3.30 16.02 30.33
N ASN A 594 4.47 15.49 29.94
CA ASN A 594 5.47 16.22 29.16
C ASN A 594 5.39 15.84 27.66
N LEU A 595 5.78 16.75 26.77
CA LEU A 595 5.78 16.52 25.32
C LEU A 595 7.18 16.20 24.78
N LEU A 596 7.35 15.05 24.13
CA LEU A 596 8.57 14.64 23.44
C LEU A 596 8.30 14.55 21.93
N ILE A 597 9.00 15.38 21.15
CA ILE A 597 8.97 15.35 19.68
C ILE A 597 10.35 14.96 19.16
N ILE A 598 10.43 13.93 18.32
CA ILE A 598 11.65 13.57 17.58
C ILE A 598 11.35 13.71 16.09
N GLY A 599 12.00 14.67 15.44
CA GLY A 599 11.73 14.92 14.03
C GLY A 599 12.38 16.19 13.50
N GLY A 600 12.81 16.12 12.25
CA GLY A 600 13.44 17.22 11.53
C GLY A 600 14.80 17.64 12.08
N HIS A 601 15.30 18.78 11.59
CA HIS A 601 16.46 19.47 12.14
C HIS A 601 16.02 20.53 13.15
N ILE A 602 16.91 20.96 14.05
CA ILE A 602 16.64 22.12 14.92
C ILE A 602 16.98 23.42 14.19
N ASP A 603 18.11 23.47 13.48
CA ASP A 603 18.53 24.66 12.74
C ASP A 603 17.93 24.64 11.32
N PRO A 604 17.16 25.66 10.90
CA PRO A 604 16.63 25.72 9.53
C PRO A 604 17.74 25.73 8.47
N ALA A 605 18.93 26.26 8.78
CA ALA A 605 20.06 26.24 7.84
C ALA A 605 20.61 24.84 7.57
N ALA A 606 20.32 23.86 8.44
CA ALA A 606 20.72 22.47 8.25
C ALA A 606 19.81 21.70 7.28
N SER A 607 18.64 22.24 6.91
CA SER A 607 17.71 21.60 5.98
C SER A 607 17.76 22.19 4.58
N ALA A 608 17.95 21.33 3.58
CA ALA A 608 17.81 21.68 2.17
C ALA A 608 16.33 21.76 1.73
N ASP A 609 15.40 21.18 2.49
CA ASP A 609 13.98 21.12 2.17
C ASP A 609 13.24 22.39 2.65
N SER A 610 12.50 23.05 1.75
CA SER A 610 11.83 24.31 2.08
C SER A 610 10.64 24.15 3.02
N GLU A 611 9.95 23.01 2.96
CA GLU A 611 8.80 22.71 3.81
C GLU A 611 9.27 22.44 5.24
N GLU A 612 10.31 21.62 5.40
CA GLU A 612 10.95 21.37 6.69
C GLU A 612 11.50 22.67 7.30
N ARG A 613 12.17 23.54 6.53
CA ARG A 613 12.63 24.85 7.04
C ARG A 613 11.50 25.70 7.59
N ALA A 614 10.37 25.78 6.88
CA ALA A 614 9.21 26.54 7.33
C ALA A 614 8.61 25.95 8.62
N GLU A 615 8.53 24.62 8.71
CA GLU A 615 8.03 23.94 9.92
C GLU A 615 9.01 24.04 11.11
N ILE A 616 10.32 24.12 10.87
CA ILE A 616 11.32 24.41 11.90
C ILE A 616 11.07 25.80 12.49
N ASP A 617 10.99 26.83 11.63
CA ASP A 617 10.74 28.21 12.06
C ASP A 617 9.41 28.31 12.84
N HIS A 618 8.39 27.59 12.35
CA HIS A 618 7.08 27.53 13.00
C HIS A 618 7.15 26.82 14.37
N MET A 619 7.84 25.69 14.48
CA MET A 619 8.06 25.00 15.76
C MET A 619 8.75 25.94 16.77
N HIS A 620 9.76 26.68 16.31
CA HIS A 620 10.43 27.67 17.16
C HIS A 620 9.46 28.73 17.67
N ALA A 621 8.66 29.32 16.77
CA ALA A 621 7.67 30.33 17.11
C ALA A 621 6.65 29.81 18.15
N ILE A 622 6.14 28.59 17.98
CA ILE A 622 5.19 27.98 18.93
C ILE A 622 5.84 27.76 20.30
N MET A 623 7.07 27.23 20.36
CA MET A 623 7.76 27.04 21.62
C MET A 623 7.99 28.36 22.37
N ASP A 624 8.28 29.44 21.65
CA ASP A 624 8.48 30.78 22.20
C ASP A 624 7.17 31.45 22.64
N GLU A 625 6.14 31.43 21.79
CA GLU A 625 4.81 32.00 22.06
C GLU A 625 4.19 31.39 23.32
N TYR A 626 4.22 30.06 23.41
CA TYR A 626 3.57 29.32 24.48
C TYR A 626 4.48 28.99 25.68
N LYS A 627 5.76 29.41 25.63
CA LYS A 627 6.77 29.16 26.67
C LYS A 627 6.81 27.68 27.05
N LEU A 628 7.12 26.84 26.06
CA LEU A 628 7.14 25.38 26.21
C LEU A 628 8.43 24.83 26.82
N GLU A 629 9.44 25.67 27.04
CA GLU A 629 10.64 25.33 27.81
C GLU A 629 10.26 24.76 29.19
N GLY A 630 10.87 23.62 29.54
CA GLY A 630 10.59 22.91 30.79
C GLY A 630 9.38 21.96 30.76
N ARG A 631 8.59 21.94 29.68
CA ARG A 631 7.45 21.01 29.49
C ARG A 631 7.53 20.20 28.19
N MET A 632 8.37 20.65 27.27
CA MET A 632 8.58 20.03 25.98
C MET A 632 10.08 19.80 25.73
N ARG A 633 10.38 18.70 25.03
CA ARG A 633 11.70 18.41 24.46
C ARG A 633 11.55 18.06 22.99
N TRP A 634 12.30 18.75 22.14
CA TRP A 634 12.38 18.52 20.70
C TRP A 634 13.79 18.08 20.34
N LEU A 635 13.91 16.89 19.74
CA LEU A 635 15.19 16.31 19.31
C LEU A 635 15.24 16.29 17.78
N GLY A 636 16.24 16.95 17.20
CA GLY A 636 16.48 17.01 15.76
C GLY A 636 17.45 15.92 15.32
N THR A 637 17.12 14.66 15.63
CA THR A 637 18.00 13.51 15.36
C THR A 637 17.23 12.34 14.76
N ARG A 638 17.95 11.47 14.05
CA ARG A 638 17.44 10.18 13.58
C ARG A 638 17.97 9.09 14.50
N LEU A 639 17.06 8.30 15.06
CA LEU A 639 17.43 7.20 15.95
C LEU A 639 17.74 5.94 15.15
N GLU A 640 18.76 5.22 15.59
CA GLU A 640 18.99 3.84 15.17
C GLU A 640 17.81 2.95 15.63
N LYS A 641 17.49 1.89 14.86
CA LYS A 641 16.29 1.06 15.06
C LYS A 641 16.18 0.49 16.47
N ASN A 642 17.25 -0.11 17.02
CA ASN A 642 17.22 -0.70 18.36
C ASN A 642 17.04 0.35 19.45
N LEU A 643 17.70 1.51 19.31
CA LEU A 643 17.50 2.65 20.22
C LEU A 643 16.06 3.17 20.17
N ALA A 644 15.46 3.26 18.98
CA ALA A 644 14.07 3.66 18.81
C ALA A 644 13.09 2.66 19.44
N GLY A 645 13.29 1.34 19.20
CA GLY A 645 12.48 0.29 19.81
C GLY A 645 12.52 0.33 21.34
N GLU A 646 13.71 0.52 21.91
CA GLU A 646 13.88 0.61 23.36
C GLU A 646 13.30 1.92 23.92
N LEU A 647 13.36 3.03 23.16
CA LEU A 647 12.70 4.29 23.50
C LEU A 647 11.18 4.11 23.61
N TYR A 648 10.51 3.47 22.64
CA TYR A 648 9.06 3.20 22.73
C TYR A 648 8.71 2.44 24.02
N ARG A 649 9.49 1.39 24.36
CA ARG A 649 9.30 0.61 25.58
C ARG A 649 9.58 1.43 26.85
N HIS A 650 10.57 2.30 26.82
CA HIS A 650 10.89 3.21 27.92
C HIS A 650 9.76 4.22 28.19
N VAL A 651 9.13 4.74 27.13
CA VAL A 651 7.93 5.58 27.25
C VAL A 651 6.76 4.78 27.83
N ALA A 652 6.56 3.52 27.42
CA ALA A 652 5.54 2.63 27.97
C ALA A 652 5.78 2.30 29.45
N ASP A 653 7.03 2.09 29.87
CA ASP A 653 7.41 1.89 31.27
C ASP A 653 6.96 3.06 32.16
N ARG A 654 7.01 4.29 31.63
CA ARG A 654 6.53 5.52 32.31
C ARG A 654 5.07 5.87 32.04
N ARG A 655 4.27 4.93 31.51
CA ARG A 655 2.84 5.11 31.23
C ARG A 655 2.54 6.31 30.32
N GLY A 656 3.44 6.57 29.37
CA GLY A 656 3.23 7.56 28.31
C GLY A 656 2.20 7.13 27.27
N ILE A 657 2.09 7.92 26.21
CA ILE A 657 1.30 7.61 25.01
C ILE A 657 2.09 7.96 23.75
N PHE A 658 1.74 7.35 22.62
CA PHE A 658 2.21 7.78 21.30
C PHE A 658 1.14 8.60 20.60
N VAL A 659 1.54 9.64 19.87
CA VAL A 659 0.63 10.49 19.09
C VAL A 659 1.09 10.59 17.65
N GLN A 660 0.20 10.32 16.70
CA GLN A 660 0.39 10.58 15.27
C GLN A 660 -0.56 11.71 14.81
N PRO A 661 -0.11 12.99 14.82
CA PRO A 661 -0.95 14.16 14.57
C PRO A 661 -1.13 14.52 13.09
N ALA A 662 -0.69 13.66 12.17
CA ALA A 662 -0.73 13.93 10.74
C ALA A 662 -2.12 14.38 10.24
N ARG A 663 -2.15 15.37 9.36
CA ARG A 663 -3.36 15.79 8.64
C ARG A 663 -3.96 14.63 7.85
N PHE A 664 -3.08 13.79 7.30
CA PHE A 664 -3.40 12.53 6.66
C PHE A 664 -2.23 11.58 6.81
N GLU A 665 -2.49 10.32 7.16
CA GLU A 665 -1.46 9.28 7.24
C GLU A 665 -1.83 8.11 6.35
N ALA A 666 -1.05 7.83 5.30
CA ALA A 666 -1.40 6.78 4.33
C ALA A 666 -1.48 5.38 4.98
N PHE A 667 -0.54 5.07 5.88
CA PHE A 667 -0.56 3.83 6.67
C PHE A 667 -0.23 4.11 8.13
N GLY A 668 1.03 4.50 8.41
CA GLY A 668 1.51 4.78 9.77
C GLY A 668 2.25 3.61 10.41
N LEU A 669 3.44 3.25 9.90
CA LEU A 669 4.29 2.22 10.52
C LEU A 669 4.62 2.55 11.98
N THR A 670 4.85 3.82 12.31
CA THR A 670 5.12 4.27 13.68
C THR A 670 3.98 3.98 14.65
N ILE A 671 2.73 3.90 14.16
CA ILE A 671 1.58 3.47 14.97
C ILE A 671 1.72 1.98 15.30
N ILE A 672 2.07 1.15 14.32
CA ILE A 672 2.30 -0.29 14.53
C ILE A 672 3.49 -0.52 15.46
N GLU A 673 4.60 0.21 15.28
CA GLU A 673 5.78 0.14 16.15
C GLU A 673 5.44 0.48 17.60
N ALA A 674 4.68 1.57 17.83
CA ALA A 674 4.21 1.98 19.15
C ALA A 674 3.28 0.92 19.77
N MET A 675 2.29 0.43 19.01
CA MET A 675 1.35 -0.59 19.48
C MET A 675 2.05 -1.93 19.77
N ALA A 676 3.00 -2.35 18.92
CA ALA A 676 3.82 -3.54 19.10
C ALA A 676 4.70 -3.46 20.36
N SER A 677 5.11 -2.24 20.72
CA SER A 677 5.86 -1.97 21.95
C SER A 677 4.98 -1.90 23.20
N GLY A 678 3.64 -1.94 23.04
CA GLY A 678 2.65 -1.83 24.12
C GLY A 678 2.33 -0.39 24.54
N LEU A 679 2.57 0.59 23.67
CA LEU A 679 2.26 1.98 23.96
C LEU A 679 0.85 2.34 23.45
N PRO A 680 -0.08 2.83 24.28
CA PRO A 680 -1.36 3.35 23.81
C PRO A 680 -1.18 4.47 22.79
N VAL A 681 -1.93 4.40 21.69
CA VAL A 681 -1.78 5.33 20.56
C VAL A 681 -3.01 6.22 20.39
N PHE A 682 -2.74 7.49 20.13
CA PHE A 682 -3.70 8.46 19.58
C PHE A 682 -3.26 8.80 18.15
N ALA A 683 -4.14 8.63 17.16
CA ALA A 683 -3.81 8.94 15.78
C ALA A 683 -4.94 9.68 15.05
N THR A 684 -4.57 10.38 13.98
CA THR A 684 -5.53 10.96 13.03
C THR A 684 -6.58 9.96 12.55
N CYS A 685 -7.82 10.41 12.37
CA CYS A 685 -8.92 9.60 11.83
C CYS A 685 -8.91 9.50 10.29
N TYR A 686 -7.93 10.15 9.64
CA TYR A 686 -7.77 10.20 8.18
C TYR A 686 -6.64 9.29 7.70
N GLY A 687 -6.97 8.42 6.74
CA GLY A 687 -6.03 7.48 6.13
C GLY A 687 -5.96 6.12 6.86
N GLY A 688 -4.82 5.44 6.75
CA GLY A 688 -4.59 4.10 7.28
C GLY A 688 -4.77 3.90 8.80
N PRO A 689 -4.50 4.88 9.69
CA PRO A 689 -4.71 4.70 11.13
C PRO A 689 -6.14 4.34 11.51
N ARG A 690 -7.13 4.75 10.69
CA ARG A 690 -8.54 4.44 10.87
C ARG A 690 -8.83 2.93 10.83
N GLU A 691 -8.04 2.18 10.06
CA GLU A 691 -8.15 0.72 9.97
C GLU A 691 -7.28 0.00 11.01
N ILE A 692 -6.15 0.58 11.37
CA ILE A 692 -5.21 -0.01 12.33
C ILE A 692 -5.82 -0.03 13.73
N ILE A 693 -6.32 1.12 14.19
CA ILE A 693 -6.82 1.31 15.55
C ILE A 693 -8.32 1.05 15.62
N GLN A 694 -8.76 0.31 16.64
CA GLN A 694 -10.16 0.25 17.03
C GLN A 694 -10.39 1.27 18.14
N HIS A 695 -11.06 2.39 17.80
CA HIS A 695 -11.28 3.53 18.68
C HIS A 695 -11.85 3.11 20.05
N GLY A 696 -11.19 3.52 21.13
CA GLY A 696 -11.56 3.22 22.51
C GLY A 696 -11.22 1.80 22.98
N VAL A 697 -10.66 0.95 22.10
CA VAL A 697 -10.29 -0.44 22.41
C VAL A 697 -8.79 -0.64 22.34
N SER A 698 -8.18 -0.49 21.16
CA SER A 698 -6.74 -0.67 20.92
C SER A 698 -5.98 0.64 20.75
N GLY A 699 -6.67 1.77 20.90
CA GLY A 699 -6.14 3.13 20.75
C GLY A 699 -7.28 4.13 20.50
N TYR A 700 -6.93 5.36 20.14
CA TYR A 700 -7.88 6.45 19.94
C TYR A 700 -7.66 7.15 18.60
N HIS A 701 -8.77 7.66 18.05
CA HIS A 701 -8.79 8.49 16.86
C HIS A 701 -9.15 9.93 17.24
N PHE A 702 -8.58 10.90 16.52
CA PHE A 702 -8.99 12.30 16.58
C PHE A 702 -9.01 12.93 15.19
N ASP A 703 -9.75 14.03 15.03
CA ASP A 703 -9.69 14.86 13.83
C ASP A 703 -8.53 15.86 13.99
N PRO A 704 -7.50 15.84 13.12
CA PRO A 704 -6.38 16.78 13.19
C PRO A 704 -6.79 18.24 12.93
N ASN A 705 -8.01 18.51 12.46
CA ASN A 705 -8.54 19.86 12.31
C ASN A 705 -9.20 20.39 13.60
N ASP A 706 -9.43 19.54 14.60
CA ASP A 706 -9.94 19.91 15.92
C ASP A 706 -8.91 19.57 17.02
N GLY A 707 -7.86 20.40 17.06
CA GLY A 707 -6.75 20.23 17.98
C GLY A 707 -7.14 20.30 19.46
N LEU A 708 -8.15 21.10 19.80
CA LEU A 708 -8.63 21.23 21.18
C LEU A 708 -9.35 19.95 21.63
N ALA A 709 -10.20 19.36 20.78
CA ALA A 709 -10.81 18.07 21.07
C ALA A 709 -9.76 16.96 21.18
N ALA A 710 -8.74 16.96 20.30
CA ALA A 710 -7.64 16.02 20.37
C ALA A 710 -6.87 16.13 21.71
N ALA A 711 -6.50 17.34 22.11
CA ALA A 711 -5.80 17.59 23.37
C ALA A 711 -6.65 17.22 24.59
N THR A 712 -7.94 17.55 24.57
CA THR A 712 -8.89 17.21 25.64
C THR A 712 -9.02 15.69 25.79
N ALA A 713 -9.13 14.95 24.68
CA ALA A 713 -9.21 13.49 24.71
C ALA A 713 -7.94 12.85 25.32
N MET A 714 -6.76 13.40 25.03
CA MET A 714 -5.51 12.96 25.66
C MET A 714 -5.47 13.29 27.15
N ALA A 715 -5.93 14.48 27.56
CA ALA A 715 -6.00 14.88 28.96
C ALA A 715 -6.94 13.96 29.75
N ASP A 716 -8.12 13.68 29.20
CA ASP A 716 -9.11 12.77 29.77
C ASP A 716 -8.56 11.34 29.91
N PHE A 717 -7.76 10.88 28.94
CA PHE A 717 -7.11 9.58 29.01
C PHE A 717 -6.10 9.51 30.17
N PHE A 718 -5.27 10.54 30.36
CA PHE A 718 -4.36 10.61 31.49
C PHE A 718 -5.11 10.71 32.83
N ALA A 719 -6.15 11.53 32.90
CA ALA A 719 -6.98 11.66 34.10
C ALA A 719 -7.64 10.32 34.48
N ARG A 720 -8.17 9.58 33.50
CA ARG A 720 -8.73 8.24 33.71
C ARG A 720 -7.66 7.23 34.12
N SER A 721 -6.48 7.28 33.51
CA SER A 721 -5.36 6.40 33.86
C SER A 721 -4.84 6.66 35.28
N ALA A 722 -4.89 7.91 35.75
CA ALA A 722 -4.56 8.27 37.11
C ALA A 722 -5.62 7.77 38.12
N ALA A 723 -6.90 7.76 37.73
CA ALA A 723 -8.00 7.28 38.56
C ALA A 723 -8.12 5.74 38.59
N ASP A 724 -7.82 5.07 37.47
CA ASP A 724 -7.78 3.60 37.32
C ASP A 724 -6.44 3.21 36.65
N PRO A 725 -5.42 2.84 37.44
CA PRO A 725 -4.12 2.44 36.90
C PRO A 725 -4.18 1.24 35.93
N ASP A 726 -5.20 0.39 36.02
CA ASP A 726 -5.38 -0.75 35.11
C ASP A 726 -5.93 -0.32 33.76
N PHE A 727 -6.53 0.87 33.66
CA PHE A 727 -7.09 1.38 32.40
C PHE A 727 -6.02 1.50 31.31
N TRP A 728 -4.86 2.07 31.63
CA TRP A 728 -3.73 2.17 30.69
C TRP A 728 -3.27 0.79 30.22
N ASN A 729 -3.13 -0.16 31.16
CA ASN A 729 -2.69 -1.53 30.88
C ASN A 729 -3.67 -2.25 29.94
N LYS A 730 -4.99 -2.07 30.14
CA LYS A 730 -6.03 -2.66 29.27
C LYS A 730 -5.90 -2.16 27.83
N VAL A 731 -5.69 -0.86 27.62
CA VAL A 731 -5.52 -0.30 26.27
C VAL A 731 -4.24 -0.79 25.62
N SER A 732 -3.13 -0.84 26.38
CA SER A 732 -1.86 -1.42 25.93
C SER A 732 -2.01 -2.89 25.50
N GLU A 733 -2.66 -3.73 26.32
CA GLU A 733 -2.88 -5.14 26.00
C GLU A 733 -3.70 -5.31 24.71
N MET A 734 -4.72 -4.48 24.52
CA MET A 734 -5.51 -4.50 23.29
C MET A 734 -4.72 -4.01 22.07
N ALA A 735 -3.81 -3.05 22.25
CA ALA A 735 -2.90 -2.62 21.19
C ALA A 735 -1.96 -3.75 20.74
N LEU A 736 -1.35 -4.46 21.69
CA LEU A 736 -0.50 -5.63 21.43
C LEU A 736 -1.27 -6.72 20.67
N LYS A 737 -2.44 -7.14 21.19
CA LYS A 737 -3.29 -8.15 20.54
C LYS A 737 -3.73 -7.74 19.13
N ARG A 738 -3.96 -6.44 18.91
CA ARG A 738 -4.32 -5.90 17.60
C ARG A 738 -3.18 -6.07 16.59
N VAL A 739 -1.94 -5.80 17.01
CA VAL A 739 -0.75 -5.99 16.15
C VAL A 739 -0.49 -7.47 15.89
N GLU A 740 -0.41 -8.30 16.93
CA GLU A 740 -0.11 -9.74 16.83
C GLU A 740 -1.04 -10.48 15.86
N SER A 741 -2.32 -10.09 15.84
CA SER A 741 -3.34 -10.76 15.01
C SER A 741 -3.40 -10.28 13.56
N ARG A 742 -2.77 -9.14 13.20
CA ARG A 742 -2.97 -8.51 11.88
C ARG A 742 -1.75 -7.86 11.24
N TYR A 743 -0.87 -7.27 12.02
CA TYR A 743 0.19 -6.38 11.52
C TYR A 743 1.57 -6.95 11.86
N THR A 744 1.85 -8.15 11.36
CA THR A 744 3.15 -8.81 11.53
C THR A 744 3.72 -9.24 10.18
N TRP A 745 5.04 -9.15 10.05
CA TRP A 745 5.72 -9.60 8.83
C TRP A 745 5.59 -11.12 8.58
N ARG A 746 5.37 -11.91 9.63
CA ARG A 746 5.07 -13.34 9.51
C ARG A 746 3.77 -13.59 8.74
N ILE A 747 2.68 -12.94 9.16
CA ILE A 747 1.37 -13.06 8.48
C ILE A 747 1.48 -12.51 7.04
N TYR A 748 2.19 -11.40 6.87
CA TYR A 748 2.46 -10.82 5.55
C TYR A 748 3.12 -11.83 4.60
N ALA A 749 4.23 -12.44 5.04
CA ALA A 749 4.98 -13.39 4.22
C ALA A 749 4.17 -14.64 3.88
N GLU A 750 3.45 -15.19 4.86
CA GLU A 750 2.54 -16.33 4.67
C GLU A 750 1.49 -16.04 3.59
N GLN A 751 0.83 -14.89 3.68
CA GLN A 751 -0.19 -14.46 2.71
C GLN A 751 0.42 -14.22 1.33
N MET A 752 1.54 -13.50 1.24
CA MET A 752 2.22 -13.22 -0.03
C MET A 752 2.65 -14.50 -0.75
N MET A 753 3.16 -15.48 0.00
CA MET A 753 3.53 -16.80 -0.51
C MET A 753 2.33 -17.62 -0.99
N THR A 754 1.19 -17.52 -0.30
CA THR A 754 -0.04 -18.18 -0.76
C THR A 754 -0.62 -17.51 -2.02
N LEU A 755 -0.63 -16.17 -2.06
CA LEU A 755 -1.11 -15.39 -3.20
C LEU A 755 -0.30 -15.69 -4.46
N SER A 756 1.03 -15.63 -4.40
CA SER A 756 1.90 -15.89 -5.55
C SER A 756 1.62 -17.24 -6.22
N ARG A 757 1.35 -18.29 -5.44
CA ARG A 757 1.00 -19.64 -5.94
C ARG A 757 -0.38 -19.67 -6.58
N ILE A 758 -1.38 -19.06 -5.95
CA ILE A 758 -2.76 -19.03 -6.45
C ILE A 758 -2.87 -18.20 -7.73
N TYR A 759 -2.27 -17.02 -7.78
CA TYR A 759 -2.25 -16.20 -8.99
C TYR A 759 -1.36 -16.80 -10.07
N GLY A 760 -0.28 -17.50 -9.72
CA GLY A 760 0.50 -18.30 -10.67
C GLY A 760 -0.35 -19.39 -11.34
N PHE A 761 -1.13 -20.13 -10.54
CA PHE A 761 -2.09 -21.11 -11.07
C PHE A 761 -3.20 -20.45 -11.91
N TRP A 762 -3.77 -19.33 -11.45
CA TRP A 762 -4.78 -18.59 -12.20
C TRP A 762 -4.24 -18.10 -13.55
N LYS A 763 -3.05 -17.51 -13.58
CA LYS A 763 -2.38 -17.06 -14.81
C LYS A 763 -2.21 -18.20 -15.79
N PHE A 764 -1.78 -19.37 -15.30
CA PHE A 764 -1.66 -20.58 -16.12
C PHE A 764 -3.01 -21.03 -16.71
N VAL A 765 -4.08 -20.99 -15.91
CA VAL A 765 -5.42 -21.44 -16.33
C VAL A 765 -6.13 -20.44 -17.27
N SER A 766 -5.89 -19.14 -17.10
CA SER A 766 -6.60 -18.03 -17.77
C SER A 766 -5.84 -17.37 -18.93
N ASN A 767 -4.68 -17.91 -19.32
CA ASN A 767 -3.72 -17.26 -20.22
C ASN A 767 -4.29 -16.84 -21.60
N LEU A 768 -5.28 -17.56 -22.13
CA LEU A 768 -5.95 -17.23 -23.40
C LEU A 768 -6.87 -16.00 -23.32
N GLU A 769 -7.36 -15.64 -22.13
CA GLU A 769 -8.35 -14.55 -21.95
C GLU A 769 -7.70 -13.17 -21.77
N HIS A 770 -6.37 -13.09 -21.64
CA HIS A 770 -5.64 -11.85 -21.34
C HIS A 770 -4.90 -11.22 -22.53
N GLU A 771 -4.84 -11.89 -23.69
CA GLU A 771 -4.01 -11.41 -24.81
C GLU A 771 -4.42 -10.02 -25.31
N GLU A 772 -5.72 -9.72 -25.34
CA GLU A 772 -6.26 -8.45 -25.81
C GLU A 772 -5.81 -7.28 -24.92
N THR A 773 -5.93 -7.43 -23.60
CA THR A 773 -5.45 -6.47 -22.61
C THR A 773 -3.94 -6.24 -22.75
N VAL A 774 -3.17 -7.32 -22.91
CA VAL A 774 -1.71 -7.24 -23.08
C VAL A 774 -1.34 -6.46 -24.35
N ARG A 775 -2.05 -6.66 -25.47
CA ARG A 775 -1.80 -5.90 -26.71
C ARG A 775 -2.18 -4.43 -26.56
N TYR A 776 -3.30 -4.12 -25.91
CA TYR A 776 -3.74 -2.76 -25.65
C TYR A 776 -2.72 -1.99 -24.79
N LEU A 777 -2.29 -2.59 -23.68
CA LEU A 777 -1.25 -2.03 -22.81
C LEU A 777 0.09 -1.85 -23.53
N ASN A 778 0.42 -2.79 -24.43
CA ASN A 778 1.63 -2.68 -25.21
C ASN A 778 1.60 -1.49 -26.17
N MET A 779 0.47 -1.29 -26.84
CA MET A 779 0.25 -0.11 -27.69
C MET A 779 0.34 1.18 -26.86
N PHE A 780 -0.29 1.20 -25.68
CA PHE A 780 -0.27 2.35 -24.79
C PHE A 780 1.15 2.68 -24.30
N TYR A 781 1.94 1.67 -23.93
CA TYR A 781 3.35 1.85 -23.59
C TYR A 781 4.17 2.44 -24.74
N HIS A 782 4.08 1.84 -25.94
CA HIS A 782 4.92 2.23 -27.07
C HIS A 782 4.54 3.57 -27.70
N LEU A 783 3.25 3.91 -27.71
CA LEU A 783 2.73 5.09 -28.41
C LEU A 783 2.42 6.27 -27.49
N GLN A 784 2.36 6.07 -26.17
CA GLN A 784 2.16 7.16 -25.20
C GLN A 784 3.35 7.27 -24.26
N PHE A 785 3.58 6.26 -23.41
CA PHE A 785 4.63 6.35 -22.37
C PHE A 785 6.02 6.61 -22.96
N ARG A 786 6.47 5.78 -23.92
CA ARG A 786 7.83 5.86 -24.44
C ARG A 786 8.16 7.22 -25.08
N PRO A 787 7.31 7.81 -25.95
CA PRO A 787 7.55 9.15 -26.47
C PRO A 787 7.67 10.23 -25.38
N MET A 788 6.81 10.19 -24.35
CA MET A 788 6.86 11.16 -23.24
C MET A 788 8.15 11.02 -22.43
N ALA A 789 8.51 9.79 -22.08
CA ALA A 789 9.76 9.51 -21.37
C ALA A 789 10.98 9.95 -22.19
N GLN A 790 10.99 9.75 -23.50
CA GLN A 790 12.09 10.20 -24.37
C GLN A 790 12.21 11.73 -24.46
N ALA A 791 11.10 12.46 -24.36
CA ALA A 791 11.08 13.92 -24.45
C ALA A 791 11.76 14.62 -23.26
N LEU A 792 11.98 13.92 -22.14
CA LEU A 792 12.70 14.44 -20.98
C LEU A 792 14.22 14.44 -21.16
N LEU A 793 14.74 13.67 -22.12
CA LEU A 793 16.17 13.74 -22.44
C LEU A 793 16.45 15.07 -23.15
N PRO A 794 17.51 15.80 -22.78
CA PRO A 794 17.89 17.00 -23.52
C PRO A 794 18.11 16.64 -24.99
N ASN A 795 17.54 17.44 -25.90
CA ASN A 795 17.79 17.31 -27.34
C ASN A 795 19.31 17.27 -27.56
N GLN A 796 19.82 16.09 -27.96
CA GLN A 796 21.25 15.88 -28.23
C GLN A 796 21.72 16.70 -29.42
#